data_AF-A0A377YUV0-F1
#
_entry.id   AF-A0A377YUV0-F1
#
_cell.length_a   1.000
_cell.length_b   1.000
_cell.length_c   1.000
_cell.angle_alpha   90.00
_cell.angle_beta   90.00
_cell.angle_gamma   90.00
#
_symmetry.space_group_name_H-M   'P 1'
#
loop_
_entity.id
_entity.type
_entity.pdbx_description
1 polymer ?
#
loop_
_entity_poly.entity_id
_entity_poly.type
_entity_poly.pdbx_seq_one_letter_code
_entity_poly.pdbx_strand_id
1 'polypeptide(L)'
;MKRQLSLLAVALLLAQPVLAKDIPLNRAAALANSVTPAASSQAYDDLEQQALAQLRHALQGNAATLTRDRLAHTKQNQTQADTAWLKASGYDFQTRANQQAGIALLSAFSTLPETVVKQNLATVTAINRDAVQTTRRQALADAEGISYLYFLSDALGPRLGKAFLTAYDQGALGKAAALIKASEVSTGEAKKHFNNPRPFLVQGNTIHLVPDDVVVKDNQPYTADGGSFPSGHTNTGYTDALLLAAMIPERYDALVARGARYGYSRIVLGVHYPLDVIGSRMVAERNVAHYLNDPHYRVLFNEARDQLRAALAKACGTSLAECAKSSVKDDPWRDPAMRDFSRFTMTYDLPQQKGPQPRLQVPEGAEVLLEDALPHLSAAQRRALMVNTGAAGGLPAIRRHPRTAILAAAESVGGLGDGAKKALMWFPARCTACRAFPATGGLIAAIPRLTHRPSLKFPQLSPILDLMHKRRTRASFTLFNRTAHMTNPLLTPFSLPPFSAIKPEHVVPAVTKALEDCRAAVESAVAHGAPYSWENLCQPLAEVDDVLGRIFSPVSHLNSVKNSPELREAYEQTLPLLSEYSTWVGQHEGLYKAYRDLRDGDNYATLNTAQKKAVDNALRDFELSGIGLPPEAQKRYGEIAARLSELGNQYSNNVLDATMGWNKLVTDVADLAGMPESALAAAQAQAQAKEQEGYLLTLDIPSYLPVMTYCDNQALREEMYRAYSTRASDQGPNAGKWDNSPVMAEILALRHELAQLLGFDSYAYKSLATKMAKDPQQVLDFLTDLAKRARPQGEKELAQLRAFAKAEFGVDELQPWDIAYYSEKQKQHLYSISDEQLRPYFPENKAVSGLFEVVKRIYGITAKERTDVDVWHPEVRFFELYDEHNELRGSFYLDLYAREHKRGGAWMDDCVGQMRKLDGSLQKPVAYLTCNFNRPVNGKPALFTHDEVITLFHEFGHGLHHMLTRIDTAGVSGISGVPWDAVELPSQFMENWCWEPEALAFISGHYETGEPLPQELLEKMLAAKNYQAAMFILRQLEFGLFDFRLHAEYKPEQGAKILETLAEIKKQVAVVPGPTWGRFPHAFSHIFAGGYAAGYYSYLWADVLAADAFSRFEEEGIFNRETGQSFLDNILSRGGSEEPMELFKRFRGREPQLDAMLKHYGIKG
;
A
#
# COMPACT_ATOMS: atom_id res chain seq x y z
N MET A 1 -7.83 -44.55 10.46
CA MET A 1 -8.19 -43.11 10.39
C MET A 1 -9.48 -42.93 9.60
N LYS A 2 -10.53 -42.26 10.14
CA LYS A 2 -11.73 -41.83 9.36
C LYS A 2 -12.73 -40.87 10.06
N ARG A 3 -12.31 -40.06 11.06
CA ARG A 3 -13.22 -39.19 11.85
C ARG A 3 -12.75 -37.76 12.16
N GLN A 4 -11.62 -37.29 11.61
CA GLN A 4 -11.13 -35.90 11.81
C GLN A 4 -11.31 -34.96 10.61
N LEU A 5 -11.84 -35.47 9.48
CA LEU A 5 -12.12 -34.70 8.25
C LEU A 5 -13.42 -33.86 8.31
N SER A 6 -13.98 -33.62 9.50
CA SER A 6 -15.31 -33.01 9.67
C SER A 6 -15.31 -31.65 10.39
N LEU A 7 -14.13 -31.09 10.70
CA LEU A 7 -14.00 -29.79 11.39
C LEU A 7 -13.42 -28.66 10.52
N LEU A 8 -12.51 -28.94 9.58
CA LEU A 8 -11.97 -27.90 8.68
C LEU A 8 -13.04 -27.24 7.80
N ALA A 9 -14.01 -28.02 7.33
CA ALA A 9 -15.15 -27.52 6.55
C ALA A 9 -16.08 -26.59 7.36
N VAL A 10 -16.01 -26.59 8.69
CA VAL A 10 -16.76 -25.68 9.56
C VAL A 10 -15.98 -24.38 9.80
N ALA A 11 -14.65 -24.44 9.87
CA ALA A 11 -13.80 -23.24 10.00
C ALA A 11 -13.84 -22.36 8.74
N LEU A 12 -13.79 -22.98 7.54
CA LEU A 12 -13.91 -22.28 6.25
C LEU A 12 -15.29 -21.64 5.99
N LEU A 13 -16.30 -21.92 6.83
CA LEU A 13 -17.59 -21.24 6.81
C LEU A 13 -17.66 -20.03 7.77
N LEU A 14 -16.63 -19.78 8.58
CA LEU A 14 -16.60 -18.70 9.56
C LEU A 14 -15.70 -17.52 9.17
N ALA A 15 -14.87 -17.69 8.13
CA ALA A 15 -14.17 -16.60 7.46
C ALA A 15 -15.00 -16.03 6.29
N GLN A 16 -16.26 -15.66 6.55
CA GLN A 16 -16.91 -14.69 5.68
C GLN A 16 -16.18 -13.35 5.82
N PRO A 17 -16.12 -12.50 4.77
CA PRO A 17 -15.79 -11.10 4.98
C PRO A 17 -16.76 -10.52 6.02
N VAL A 18 -16.32 -9.55 6.81
CA VAL A 18 -17.24 -8.78 7.67
C VAL A 18 -18.02 -7.81 6.80
N LEU A 19 -18.94 -8.38 6.00
CA LEU A 19 -20.21 -7.77 5.68
C LEU A 19 -20.69 -7.08 6.95
N ALA A 20 -20.99 -5.78 6.88
CA ALA A 20 -21.64 -5.14 8.01
C ALA A 20 -22.94 -5.89 8.27
N LYS A 21 -23.01 -6.62 9.40
CA LYS A 21 -24.12 -7.51 9.76
C LYS A 21 -25.43 -6.87 9.34
N ASP A 22 -26.16 -7.53 8.45
CA ASP A 22 -27.45 -7.07 7.94
C ASP A 22 -28.24 -6.52 9.11
N ILE A 23 -28.50 -5.21 9.10
CA ILE A 23 -29.11 -4.52 10.23
C ILE A 23 -30.59 -4.89 10.16
N PRO A 24 -31.06 -5.85 10.97
CA PRO A 24 -32.41 -6.37 10.78
C PRO A 24 -33.39 -5.24 11.06
N LEU A 25 -34.51 -5.25 10.34
CA LEU A 25 -35.40 -4.08 10.28
C LEU A 25 -35.87 -3.56 11.65
N ASN A 26 -36.03 -4.44 12.65
CA ASN A 26 -36.33 -4.08 14.04
C ASN A 26 -35.22 -3.27 14.73
N ARG A 27 -33.95 -3.48 14.36
CA ARG A 27 -32.79 -2.71 14.82
C ARG A 27 -32.61 -1.41 14.04
N ALA A 28 -33.04 -1.35 12.78
CA ALA A 28 -33.00 -0.13 11.99
C ALA A 28 -33.89 0.98 12.59
N ALA A 29 -35.09 0.64 13.06
CA ALA A 29 -35.95 1.57 13.81
C ALA A 29 -35.29 2.03 15.12
N ALA A 30 -34.64 1.12 15.86
CA ALA A 30 -33.91 1.48 17.08
C ALA A 30 -32.73 2.42 16.80
N LEU A 31 -31.98 2.21 15.70
CA LEU A 31 -30.89 3.08 15.27
C LEU A 31 -31.39 4.46 14.83
N ALA A 32 -32.43 4.53 14.00
CA ALA A 32 -33.05 5.80 13.58
C ALA A 32 -33.51 6.64 14.79
N ASN A 33 -34.06 5.97 15.81
CA ASN A 33 -34.48 6.61 17.04
C ASN A 33 -33.29 7.01 17.93
N SER A 34 -32.25 6.16 18.08
CA SER A 34 -31.07 6.47 18.91
C SER A 34 -30.19 7.59 18.36
N VAL A 35 -30.30 7.90 17.06
CA VAL A 35 -29.60 9.03 16.42
C VAL A 35 -30.51 10.26 16.23
N THR A 36 -31.65 10.30 16.93
CA THR A 36 -32.48 11.50 17.02
C THR A 36 -31.93 12.44 18.10
N PRO A 37 -31.78 13.75 17.84
CA PRO A 37 -31.17 14.65 18.82
C PRO A 37 -31.94 14.77 20.14
N ALA A 38 -33.28 14.64 20.05
CA ALA A 38 -34.32 14.74 21.10
C ALA A 38 -34.25 13.74 22.28
N ALA A 39 -33.04 13.43 22.74
CA ALA A 39 -32.74 12.62 23.92
C ALA A 39 -31.33 12.86 24.51
N SER A 40 -30.39 13.47 23.79
CA SER A 40 -28.96 13.50 24.19
C SER A 40 -28.31 14.88 24.26
N SER A 41 -28.84 15.91 23.59
CA SER A 41 -28.15 17.21 23.51
C SER A 41 -29.13 18.39 23.38
N GLN A 42 -29.39 19.08 24.51
CA GLN A 42 -30.30 20.24 24.58
C GLN A 42 -30.00 21.31 23.52
N ALA A 43 -28.72 21.51 23.16
CA ALA A 43 -28.31 22.48 22.16
C ALA A 43 -28.75 22.11 20.72
N TYR A 44 -29.05 20.84 20.44
CA TYR A 44 -29.72 20.42 19.21
C TYR A 44 -31.23 20.50 19.34
N ASP A 45 -31.82 20.16 20.48
CA ASP A 45 -33.26 20.26 20.70
C ASP A 45 -33.75 21.72 20.59
N ASP A 46 -32.96 22.66 21.09
CA ASP A 46 -33.15 24.10 20.92
C ASP A 46 -33.05 24.51 19.44
N LEU A 47 -32.13 23.89 18.67
CA LEU A 47 -31.91 24.17 17.25
C LEU A 47 -33.04 23.60 16.37
N GLU A 48 -33.50 22.36 16.62
CA GLU A 48 -34.65 21.76 15.93
C GLU A 48 -35.92 22.58 16.19
N GLN A 49 -36.14 23.01 17.44
CA GLN A 49 -37.24 23.90 17.80
C GLN A 49 -37.14 25.27 17.09
N GLN A 50 -35.94 25.85 17.01
CA GLN A 50 -35.72 27.11 16.29
C GLN A 50 -36.00 26.95 14.79
N ALA A 51 -35.45 25.90 14.16
CA ALA A 51 -35.65 25.60 12.74
C ALA A 51 -37.13 25.34 12.41
N LEU A 52 -37.85 24.57 13.25
CA LEU A 52 -39.29 24.33 13.08
C LEU A 52 -40.11 25.62 13.28
N ALA A 53 -39.75 26.47 14.24
CA ALA A 53 -40.43 27.75 14.44
C ALA A 53 -40.25 28.69 13.23
N GLN A 54 -39.03 28.78 12.68
CA GLN A 54 -38.73 29.57 11.49
C GLN A 54 -39.40 28.99 10.23
N LEU A 55 -39.40 27.67 10.05
CA LEU A 55 -40.16 27.00 8.97
C LEU A 55 -41.65 27.30 9.06
N ARG A 56 -42.27 27.15 10.24
CA ARG A 56 -43.68 27.48 10.46
C ARG A 56 -43.96 28.95 10.16
N HIS A 57 -43.06 29.86 10.56
CA HIS A 57 -43.19 31.29 10.28
C HIS A 57 -43.09 31.59 8.77
N ALA A 58 -42.15 30.98 8.04
CA ALA A 58 -42.01 31.15 6.60
C ALA A 58 -43.23 30.61 5.82
N LEU A 59 -43.75 29.43 6.21
CA LEU A 59 -44.98 28.87 5.68
C LEU A 59 -46.20 29.75 6.00
N GLN A 60 -46.32 30.25 7.23
CA GLN A 60 -47.43 31.13 7.64
C GLN A 60 -47.36 32.53 7.01
N GLY A 61 -46.16 33.08 6.82
CA GLY A 61 -45.91 34.46 6.39
C GLY A 61 -46.89 35.46 7.03
N ASN A 62 -47.50 36.31 6.21
CA ASN A 62 -48.42 37.36 6.67
C ASN A 62 -49.85 36.87 7.00
N ALA A 63 -50.12 35.56 7.08
CA ALA A 63 -51.44 35.05 7.45
C ALA A 63 -51.60 34.92 8.98
N ALA A 64 -52.83 35.05 9.48
CA ALA A 64 -53.14 34.84 10.90
C ALA A 64 -52.95 33.38 11.35
N THR A 65 -53.09 32.42 10.42
CA THR A 65 -52.90 30.98 10.65
C THR A 65 -52.27 30.32 9.41
N LEU A 66 -51.59 29.18 9.63
CA LEU A 66 -51.13 28.30 8.54
C LEU A 66 -52.26 27.33 8.13
N THR A 67 -52.45 27.14 6.83
CA THR A 67 -53.49 26.26 6.25
C THR A 67 -52.92 25.37 5.15
N ARG A 68 -53.60 24.26 4.85
CA ARG A 68 -53.23 23.30 3.79
C ARG A 68 -53.14 23.93 2.39
N ASP A 69 -54.09 24.80 2.07
CA ASP A 69 -54.09 25.54 0.79
C ASP A 69 -52.86 26.46 0.66
N ARG A 70 -52.54 27.20 1.73
CA ARG A 70 -51.36 28.09 1.75
C ARG A 70 -50.06 27.31 1.58
N LEU A 71 -49.92 26.20 2.31
CA LEU A 71 -48.76 25.29 2.29
C LEU A 71 -48.39 24.85 0.86
N ALA A 72 -49.38 24.50 0.02
CA ALA A 72 -49.17 24.09 -1.37
C ALA A 72 -48.59 25.19 -2.28
N HIS A 73 -48.71 26.46 -1.89
CA HIS A 73 -48.30 27.62 -2.69
C HIS A 73 -47.03 28.31 -2.15
N THR A 74 -46.53 27.94 -0.96
CA THR A 74 -45.38 28.58 -0.32
C THR A 74 -44.01 28.13 -0.86
N LYS A 75 -43.13 29.12 -1.07
CA LYS A 75 -41.73 28.98 -1.48
C LYS A 75 -40.85 29.99 -0.73
N GLN A 76 -39.53 29.85 -0.86
CA GLN A 76 -38.57 30.91 -0.52
C GLN A 76 -39.03 32.27 -1.09
N ASN A 77 -38.94 33.32 -0.28
CA ASN A 77 -39.21 34.69 -0.71
C ASN A 77 -37.95 35.33 -1.33
N GLN A 78 -38.10 36.53 -1.90
CA GLN A 78 -37.00 37.27 -2.53
C GLN A 78 -35.87 37.69 -1.57
N THR A 79 -36.12 37.71 -0.26
CA THR A 79 -35.07 37.89 0.74
C THR A 79 -34.24 36.61 0.85
N GLN A 80 -34.90 35.46 0.99
CA GLN A 80 -34.24 34.16 1.22
C GLN A 80 -33.53 33.58 0.00
N ALA A 81 -33.96 33.90 -1.22
CA ALA A 81 -33.38 33.37 -2.46
C ALA A 81 -33.23 34.44 -3.56
N ASP A 82 -31.98 34.67 -3.97
CA ASP A 82 -31.60 35.62 -5.02
C ASP A 82 -31.85 35.03 -6.42
N THR A 83 -33.13 34.84 -6.71
CA THR A 83 -33.62 34.42 -8.03
C THR A 83 -33.39 35.47 -9.12
N ALA A 84 -33.06 36.72 -8.75
CA ALA A 84 -32.70 37.78 -9.69
C ALA A 84 -31.27 37.59 -10.23
N TRP A 85 -30.28 37.39 -9.34
CA TRP A 85 -28.91 36.99 -9.72
C TRP A 85 -28.92 35.72 -10.57
N LEU A 86 -29.63 34.67 -10.12
CA LEU A 86 -29.62 33.40 -10.86
C LEU A 86 -30.26 33.55 -12.24
N LYS A 87 -31.36 34.30 -12.38
CA LYS A 87 -31.96 34.59 -13.69
C LYS A 87 -31.04 35.44 -14.57
N ALA A 88 -30.28 36.37 -13.99
CA ALA A 88 -29.32 37.21 -14.71
C ALA A 88 -28.11 36.41 -15.24
N SER A 89 -27.77 35.27 -14.63
CA SER A 89 -26.70 34.38 -15.12
C SER A 89 -26.99 33.77 -16.50
N GLY A 90 -28.25 33.63 -16.88
CA GLY A 90 -28.67 32.98 -18.12
C GLY A 90 -28.43 31.46 -18.17
N TYR A 91 -28.04 30.81 -17.07
CA TYR A 91 -27.73 29.38 -17.05
C TYR A 91 -28.95 28.48 -17.34
N ASP A 92 -28.84 27.61 -18.34
CA ASP A 92 -29.83 26.56 -18.62
C ASP A 92 -29.51 25.30 -17.82
N PHE A 93 -30.37 24.97 -16.86
CA PHE A 93 -30.32 23.74 -16.06
C PHE A 93 -30.64 22.46 -16.85
N GLN A 94 -30.93 22.59 -18.15
CA GLN A 94 -31.26 21.52 -19.11
C GLN A 94 -32.35 20.58 -18.58
N THR A 95 -33.34 21.14 -17.86
CA THR A 95 -34.25 20.38 -16.99
C THR A 95 -34.91 19.19 -17.69
N ARG A 96 -35.30 19.36 -18.96
CA ARG A 96 -35.93 18.30 -19.76
C ARG A 96 -34.96 17.17 -20.12
N ALA A 97 -33.69 17.48 -20.43
CA ALA A 97 -32.67 16.47 -20.70
C ALA A 97 -32.30 15.71 -19.42
N ASN A 98 -32.14 16.43 -18.30
CA ASN A 98 -31.83 15.84 -17.01
C ASN A 98 -32.99 15.00 -16.43
N GLN A 99 -34.24 15.34 -16.75
CA GLN A 99 -35.40 14.47 -16.50
C GLN A 99 -35.35 13.15 -17.30
N GLN A 100 -35.02 13.20 -18.59
CA GLN A 100 -34.89 11.99 -19.41
C GLN A 100 -33.68 11.13 -18.97
N ALA A 101 -32.58 11.76 -18.55
CA ALA A 101 -31.44 11.08 -17.95
C ALA A 101 -31.85 10.32 -16.68
N GLY A 102 -32.66 10.93 -15.81
CA GLY A 102 -33.19 10.27 -14.61
C GLY A 102 -34.12 9.09 -14.93
N ILE A 103 -34.95 9.18 -15.99
CA ILE A 103 -35.77 8.06 -16.46
C ILE A 103 -34.90 6.91 -16.97
N ALA A 104 -33.89 7.20 -17.79
CA ALA A 104 -32.97 6.20 -18.34
C ALA A 104 -32.14 5.50 -17.25
N LEU A 105 -31.63 6.25 -16.27
CA LEU A 105 -30.87 5.74 -15.12
C LEU A 105 -31.69 4.76 -14.27
N LEU A 106 -33.00 5.00 -14.15
CA LEU A 106 -33.89 4.21 -13.30
C LEU A 106 -34.65 3.10 -14.04
N SER A 107 -34.49 2.94 -15.35
CA SER A 107 -35.34 2.04 -16.17
C SER A 107 -35.31 0.59 -15.68
N ALA A 108 -34.18 0.11 -15.15
CA ALA A 108 -34.03 -1.25 -14.65
C ALA A 108 -34.83 -1.56 -13.38
N PHE A 109 -35.26 -0.55 -12.61
CA PHE A 109 -36.09 -0.76 -11.42
C PHE A 109 -37.47 -1.37 -11.77
N SER A 110 -37.95 -1.18 -13.01
CA SER A 110 -39.19 -1.82 -13.48
C SER A 110 -39.05 -3.32 -13.75
N THR A 111 -37.83 -3.88 -13.68
CA THR A 111 -37.53 -5.31 -13.92
C THR A 111 -37.08 -6.05 -12.65
N LEU A 112 -37.29 -5.47 -11.46
CA LEU A 112 -36.90 -6.09 -10.19
C LEU A 112 -37.78 -7.32 -9.85
N PRO A 113 -37.21 -8.35 -9.19
CA PRO A 113 -37.95 -9.58 -8.86
C PRO A 113 -39.13 -9.33 -7.92
N GLU A 114 -40.19 -10.13 -8.07
CA GLU A 114 -41.39 -10.05 -7.23
C GLU A 114 -41.08 -10.20 -5.72
N THR A 115 -40.02 -10.94 -5.37
CA THR A 115 -39.52 -11.06 -3.98
C THR A 115 -38.98 -9.74 -3.43
N VAL A 116 -38.25 -8.97 -4.25
CA VAL A 116 -37.74 -7.64 -3.88
C VAL A 116 -38.90 -6.65 -3.76
N VAL A 117 -39.86 -6.69 -4.70
CA VAL A 117 -41.06 -5.85 -4.66
C VAL A 117 -41.93 -6.14 -3.42
N LYS A 118 -42.10 -7.42 -3.05
CA LYS A 118 -42.82 -7.83 -1.83
C LYS A 118 -42.10 -7.37 -0.55
N GLN A 119 -40.80 -7.58 -0.45
CA GLN A 119 -40.03 -7.10 0.71
C GLN A 119 -40.03 -5.57 0.80
N ASN A 120 -39.95 -4.87 -0.33
CA ASN A 120 -40.03 -3.42 -0.41
C ASN A 120 -41.35 -2.84 0.15
N LEU A 121 -42.49 -3.53 -0.05
CA LEU A 121 -43.76 -3.20 0.62
C LEU A 121 -43.78 -3.57 2.11
N ALA A 122 -43.20 -4.71 2.49
CA ALA A 122 -43.11 -5.11 3.90
C ALA A 122 -42.25 -4.12 4.72
N THR A 123 -41.12 -3.67 4.17
CA THR A 123 -40.17 -2.75 4.81
C THR A 123 -40.78 -1.38 5.09
N VAL A 124 -41.51 -0.77 4.13
CA VAL A 124 -42.24 0.48 4.40
C VAL A 124 -43.34 0.29 5.44
N THR A 125 -44.08 -0.83 5.38
CA THR A 125 -45.18 -1.10 6.32
C THR A 125 -44.67 -1.22 7.76
N ALA A 126 -43.56 -1.91 7.98
CA ALA A 126 -42.94 -2.02 9.30
C ALA A 126 -42.35 -0.68 9.78
N ILE A 127 -41.58 0.05 8.95
CA ILE A 127 -41.01 1.36 9.34
C ILE A 127 -42.12 2.36 9.70
N ASN A 128 -43.20 2.44 8.91
CA ASN A 128 -44.32 3.34 9.18
C ASN A 128 -45.10 2.96 10.46
N ARG A 129 -45.25 1.66 10.77
CA ARG A 129 -45.93 1.20 11.99
C ARG A 129 -45.05 1.40 13.23
N ASP A 130 -43.78 1.05 13.15
CA ASP A 130 -42.87 0.93 14.29
C ASP A 130 -42.16 2.25 14.64
N ALA A 131 -42.36 3.32 13.85
CA ALA A 131 -41.87 4.66 14.14
C ALA A 131 -42.53 5.29 15.38
N VAL A 132 -41.71 5.87 16.27
CA VAL A 132 -42.14 6.61 17.48
C VAL A 132 -42.55 8.05 17.14
N GLN A 133 -43.25 8.72 18.07
CA GLN A 133 -43.84 10.03 17.80
C GLN A 133 -42.80 11.11 17.43
N THR A 134 -41.62 11.15 18.07
CA THR A 134 -40.55 12.10 17.69
C THR A 134 -40.11 11.92 16.24
N THR A 135 -39.87 10.68 15.82
CA THR A 135 -39.51 10.32 14.43
C THR A 135 -40.62 10.65 13.44
N ARG A 136 -41.89 10.44 13.80
CA ARG A 136 -43.06 10.88 13.01
C ARG A 136 -43.12 12.41 12.88
N ARG A 137 -42.87 13.13 13.97
CA ARG A 137 -42.87 14.59 14.00
C ARG A 137 -41.77 15.21 13.15
N GLN A 138 -40.55 14.68 13.21
CA GLN A 138 -39.47 15.12 12.32
C GLN A 138 -39.80 14.80 10.86
N ALA A 139 -40.41 13.65 10.58
CA ALA A 139 -40.80 13.30 9.21
C ALA A 139 -41.86 14.25 8.63
N LEU A 140 -42.79 14.76 9.44
CA LEU A 140 -43.72 15.84 9.06
C LEU A 140 -43.00 17.17 8.83
N ALA A 141 -42.08 17.56 9.70
CA ALA A 141 -41.30 18.79 9.55
C ALA A 141 -40.42 18.76 8.27
N ASP A 142 -39.77 17.63 7.98
CA ASP A 142 -39.06 17.38 6.73
C ASP A 142 -40.03 17.52 5.54
N ALA A 143 -41.18 16.82 5.59
CA ALA A 143 -42.18 16.73 4.53
C ALA A 143 -42.72 18.08 4.04
N GLU A 144 -43.19 18.91 4.96
CA GLU A 144 -43.75 20.23 4.66
C GLU A 144 -42.65 21.29 4.46
N GLY A 145 -41.41 20.97 4.87
CA GLY A 145 -40.23 21.83 4.73
C GLY A 145 -39.61 21.88 3.34
N ILE A 146 -40.07 21.06 2.37
CA ILE A 146 -39.43 20.84 1.05
C ILE A 146 -39.05 22.13 0.28
N SER A 147 -39.82 23.20 0.44
CA SER A 147 -39.57 24.50 -0.20
C SER A 147 -38.40 25.30 0.40
N TYR A 148 -37.77 24.85 1.49
CA TYR A 148 -36.79 25.63 2.27
C TYR A 148 -35.61 24.78 2.76
N LEU A 149 -34.47 25.43 3.02
CA LEU A 149 -33.24 24.76 3.49
C LEU A 149 -33.14 24.59 5.02
N TYR A 150 -34.18 24.95 5.79
CA TYR A 150 -34.18 24.86 7.27
C TYR A 150 -33.82 23.45 7.78
N PHE A 151 -34.19 22.40 7.04
CA PHE A 151 -33.96 21.01 7.47
C PHE A 151 -32.48 20.63 7.55
N LEU A 152 -31.55 21.40 6.95
CA LEU A 152 -30.11 21.13 6.96
C LEU A 152 -29.35 21.75 8.15
N SER A 153 -30.00 22.59 8.96
CA SER A 153 -29.29 23.30 10.04
C SER A 153 -28.79 22.36 11.13
N ASP A 154 -29.50 21.26 11.39
CA ASP A 154 -29.13 20.23 12.38
C ASP A 154 -27.77 19.60 12.08
N ALA A 155 -27.54 19.20 10.83
CA ALA A 155 -26.30 18.60 10.34
C ALA A 155 -25.07 19.53 10.48
N LEU A 156 -25.28 20.85 10.50
CA LEU A 156 -24.22 21.83 10.72
C LEU A 156 -23.75 21.90 12.18
N GLY A 157 -24.52 21.33 13.12
CA GLY A 157 -24.30 21.41 14.57
C GLY A 157 -24.76 22.74 15.19
N PRO A 158 -24.86 22.85 16.52
CA PRO A 158 -25.67 23.91 17.17
C PRO A 158 -25.22 25.32 16.83
N ARG A 159 -23.91 25.56 16.77
CA ARG A 159 -23.33 26.89 16.53
C ARG A 159 -23.47 27.32 15.07
N LEU A 160 -22.97 26.51 14.13
CA LEU A 160 -23.04 26.82 12.70
C LEU A 160 -24.47 26.71 12.14
N GLY A 161 -25.28 25.77 12.66
CA GLY A 161 -26.70 25.65 12.34
C GLY A 161 -27.49 26.89 12.75
N LYS A 162 -27.27 27.42 13.96
CA LYS A 162 -27.91 28.68 14.40
C LYS A 162 -27.45 29.89 13.58
N ALA A 163 -26.17 29.95 13.21
CA ALA A 163 -25.64 30.96 12.30
C ALA A 163 -26.30 30.86 10.90
N PHE A 164 -26.47 29.64 10.38
CA PHE A 164 -27.14 29.36 9.11
C PHE A 164 -28.61 29.77 9.12
N LEU A 165 -29.38 29.35 10.14
CA LEU A 165 -30.78 29.75 10.32
C LEU A 165 -30.96 31.28 10.36
N THR A 166 -30.03 31.97 11.03
CA THR A 166 -30.04 33.44 11.16
C THR A 166 -29.72 34.11 9.82
N ALA A 167 -28.65 33.67 9.14
CA ALA A 167 -28.20 34.24 7.88
C ALA A 167 -29.16 33.94 6.71
N TYR A 168 -29.85 32.79 6.74
CA TYR A 168 -30.86 32.39 5.75
C TYR A 168 -32.10 33.29 5.80
N ASP A 169 -32.68 33.51 6.98
CA ASP A 169 -33.84 34.41 7.13
C ASP A 169 -33.49 35.89 6.87
N GLN A 170 -32.24 36.28 7.11
CA GLN A 170 -31.72 37.61 6.74
C GLN A 170 -31.35 37.74 5.25
N GLY A 171 -31.46 36.66 4.46
CA GLY A 171 -31.15 36.66 3.02
C GLY A 171 -29.66 36.70 2.67
N ALA A 172 -28.77 36.63 3.66
CA ALA A 172 -27.32 36.68 3.45
C ALA A 172 -26.75 35.45 2.71
N LEU A 173 -27.56 34.39 2.55
CA LEU A 173 -27.23 33.16 1.82
C LEU A 173 -27.95 33.06 0.45
N GLY A 174 -28.53 34.17 -0.04
CA GLY A 174 -29.51 34.19 -1.14
C GLY A 174 -29.08 33.51 -2.44
N LYS A 175 -27.79 33.58 -2.82
CA LYS A 175 -27.26 32.95 -4.04
C LYS A 175 -27.17 31.43 -3.89
N ALA A 176 -26.67 30.94 -2.75
CA ALA A 176 -26.65 29.52 -2.45
C ALA A 176 -28.07 28.95 -2.36
N ALA A 177 -28.98 29.66 -1.68
CA ALA A 177 -30.39 29.28 -1.62
C ALA A 177 -31.03 29.18 -3.03
N ALA A 178 -30.85 30.18 -3.89
CA ALA A 178 -31.39 30.16 -5.24
C ALA A 178 -30.78 29.06 -6.12
N LEU A 179 -29.45 28.91 -6.11
CA LEU A 179 -28.75 27.92 -6.94
C LEU A 179 -29.09 26.48 -6.54
N ILE A 180 -29.13 26.20 -5.23
CA ILE A 180 -29.45 24.87 -4.70
C ILE A 180 -30.85 24.45 -5.14
N LYS A 181 -31.89 25.26 -4.87
CA LYS A 181 -33.28 24.92 -5.21
C LYS A 181 -33.56 24.92 -6.71
N ALA A 182 -32.78 25.64 -7.52
CA ALA A 182 -32.88 25.58 -8.98
C ALA A 182 -32.23 24.31 -9.58
N SER A 183 -31.28 23.70 -8.88
CA SER A 183 -30.64 22.44 -9.27
C SER A 183 -31.53 21.20 -9.05
N GLU A 184 -32.73 21.38 -8.49
CA GLU A 184 -33.72 20.33 -8.29
C GLU A 184 -34.37 19.87 -9.60
N VAL A 185 -33.82 18.82 -10.20
CA VAL A 185 -34.43 18.17 -11.37
C VAL A 185 -35.73 17.47 -10.95
N SER A 186 -36.87 18.07 -11.29
CA SER A 186 -38.20 17.56 -10.90
C SER A 186 -38.47 16.15 -11.43
N THR A 187 -38.78 15.22 -10.51
CA THR A 187 -39.07 13.81 -10.84
C THR A 187 -40.46 13.57 -11.44
N GLY A 188 -41.23 14.62 -11.75
CA GLY A 188 -42.62 14.52 -12.22
C GLY A 188 -42.80 13.62 -13.46
N GLU A 189 -41.93 13.76 -14.46
CA GLU A 189 -42.00 12.93 -15.67
C GLU A 189 -41.61 11.47 -15.40
N ALA A 190 -40.66 11.21 -14.49
CA ALA A 190 -40.33 9.85 -14.07
C ALA A 190 -41.51 9.19 -13.32
N LYS A 191 -42.20 9.93 -12.43
CA LYS A 191 -43.41 9.45 -11.76
C LYS A 191 -44.53 9.10 -12.74
N LYS A 192 -44.69 9.86 -13.84
CA LYS A 192 -45.65 9.53 -14.93
C LYS A 192 -45.20 8.30 -15.72
N HIS A 193 -43.89 8.16 -15.98
CA HIS A 193 -43.33 7.06 -16.76
C HIS A 193 -43.43 5.71 -16.04
N PHE A 194 -43.02 5.65 -14.77
CA PHE A 194 -43.07 4.41 -13.98
C PHE A 194 -44.46 4.15 -13.38
N ASN A 195 -45.20 5.21 -13.03
CA ASN A 195 -46.59 5.15 -12.54
C ASN A 195 -46.86 4.17 -11.37
N ASN A 196 -45.85 3.88 -10.55
CA ASN A 196 -45.99 2.98 -9.41
C ASN A 196 -47.02 3.54 -8.41
N PRO A 197 -47.93 2.71 -7.84
CA PRO A 197 -48.89 3.15 -6.83
C PRO A 197 -48.20 3.59 -5.54
N ARG A 198 -48.88 4.40 -4.73
CA ARG A 198 -48.41 4.76 -3.38
C ARG A 198 -48.54 3.57 -2.43
N PRO A 199 -47.63 3.39 -1.45
CA PRO A 199 -47.72 2.27 -0.50
C PRO A 199 -49.08 2.19 0.22
N PHE A 200 -49.59 3.33 0.70
CA PHE A 200 -50.89 3.43 1.36
C PHE A 200 -52.11 3.16 0.45
N LEU A 201 -51.93 3.15 -0.88
CA LEU A 201 -52.99 2.82 -1.85
C LEU A 201 -53.00 1.33 -2.26
N VAL A 202 -52.04 0.52 -1.81
CA VAL A 202 -52.00 -0.91 -2.14
C VAL A 202 -53.12 -1.66 -1.39
N GLN A 203 -54.01 -2.34 -2.11
CA GLN A 203 -55.12 -3.08 -1.50
C GLN A 203 -54.59 -4.12 -0.49
N GLY A 204 -55.08 -4.06 0.75
CA GLY A 204 -54.67 -4.97 1.84
C GLY A 204 -53.41 -4.56 2.62
N ASN A 205 -52.84 -3.38 2.38
CA ASN A 205 -51.77 -2.84 3.22
C ASN A 205 -52.27 -2.43 4.62
N THR A 206 -51.35 -2.27 5.59
CA THR A 206 -51.66 -1.80 6.96
C THR A 206 -50.89 -0.53 7.34
N ILE A 207 -50.72 0.40 6.40
CA ILE A 207 -50.00 1.65 6.60
C ILE A 207 -50.89 2.68 7.28
N HIS A 208 -50.33 3.37 8.27
CA HIS A 208 -50.96 4.44 9.02
C HIS A 208 -50.41 5.78 8.53
N LEU A 209 -51.21 6.48 7.71
CA LEU A 209 -50.93 7.87 7.35
C LEU A 209 -50.83 8.72 8.62
N VAL A 210 -49.80 9.55 8.71
CA VAL A 210 -49.44 10.24 9.95
C VAL A 210 -50.23 11.55 10.07
N PRO A 211 -51.05 11.76 11.11
CA PRO A 211 -51.71 13.03 11.38
C PRO A 211 -50.69 14.14 11.67
N ASP A 212 -50.87 15.32 11.08
CA ASP A 212 -50.00 16.46 11.36
C ASP A 212 -50.33 17.15 12.68
N ASP A 213 -49.52 16.87 13.71
CA ASP A 213 -49.51 17.54 15.01
C ASP A 213 -48.35 18.55 15.18
N VAL A 214 -47.66 18.92 14.08
CA VAL A 214 -46.39 19.65 14.08
C VAL A 214 -46.42 20.97 13.31
N VAL A 215 -46.80 20.93 12.03
CA VAL A 215 -46.61 22.02 11.08
C VAL A 215 -47.92 22.79 10.90
N VAL A 216 -48.92 22.20 10.24
CA VAL A 216 -50.26 22.81 10.13
C VAL A 216 -51.02 22.64 11.45
N LYS A 217 -50.81 21.53 12.18
CA LYS A 217 -51.52 21.17 13.43
C LYS A 217 -53.04 21.01 13.26
N ASP A 218 -53.48 20.60 12.07
CA ASP A 218 -54.88 20.29 11.75
C ASP A 218 -55.25 18.82 12.04
N ASN A 219 -54.29 17.99 12.46
CA ASN A 219 -54.41 16.53 12.59
C ASN A 219 -54.92 15.82 11.33
N GLN A 220 -54.80 16.45 10.14
CA GLN A 220 -55.10 15.78 8.90
C GLN A 220 -53.98 14.77 8.56
N PRO A 221 -54.28 13.55 8.09
CA PRO A 221 -53.25 12.60 7.70
C PRO A 221 -52.45 13.11 6.50
N TYR A 222 -51.12 13.14 6.64
CA TYR A 222 -50.23 13.52 5.56
C TYR A 222 -50.38 12.57 4.36
N THR A 223 -50.53 13.12 3.15
CA THR A 223 -50.68 12.36 1.90
C THR A 223 -49.75 12.93 0.82
N ALA A 224 -49.57 12.17 -0.27
CA ALA A 224 -48.82 12.63 -1.44
C ALA A 224 -49.49 12.12 -2.73
N ASP A 225 -49.53 12.98 -3.73
CA ASP A 225 -50.20 12.76 -5.02
C ASP A 225 -49.30 12.05 -6.05
N GLY A 226 -49.92 11.56 -7.12
CA GLY A 226 -49.23 10.91 -8.24
C GLY A 226 -48.41 9.66 -7.88
N GLY A 227 -47.62 9.19 -8.84
CA GLY A 227 -46.78 7.99 -8.70
C GLY A 227 -45.77 8.08 -7.55
N SER A 228 -45.42 6.92 -6.98
CA SER A 228 -44.47 6.78 -5.87
C SER A 228 -43.02 6.83 -6.34
N PHE A 229 -42.68 6.12 -7.41
CA PHE A 229 -41.30 6.00 -7.87
C PHE A 229 -40.94 7.02 -8.97
N PRO A 230 -39.82 7.76 -8.87
CA PRO A 230 -38.96 7.95 -7.69
C PRO A 230 -39.51 9.06 -6.74
N SER A 231 -39.01 9.06 -5.51
CA SER A 231 -39.34 10.04 -4.47
C SER A 231 -38.73 11.43 -4.74
N GLY A 232 -39.50 12.29 -5.42
CA GLY A 232 -39.13 13.69 -5.66
C GLY A 232 -38.67 14.46 -4.42
N HIS A 233 -39.26 14.18 -3.25
CA HIS A 233 -38.84 14.78 -1.98
C HIS A 233 -37.45 14.31 -1.53
N THR A 234 -37.12 13.03 -1.76
CA THR A 234 -35.78 12.50 -1.51
C THR A 234 -34.76 13.07 -2.50
N ASN A 235 -35.15 13.25 -3.76
CA ASN A 235 -34.33 13.89 -4.79
C ASN A 235 -33.98 15.34 -4.39
N THR A 236 -34.97 16.14 -3.97
CA THR A 236 -34.76 17.46 -3.36
C THR A 236 -33.76 17.39 -2.20
N GLY A 237 -34.04 16.57 -1.19
CA GLY A 237 -33.23 16.52 0.02
C GLY A 237 -31.77 16.08 -0.20
N TYR A 238 -31.53 15.17 -1.14
CA TYR A 238 -30.17 14.77 -1.51
C TYR A 238 -29.46 15.80 -2.38
N THR A 239 -30.14 16.47 -3.31
CA THR A 239 -29.55 17.59 -4.09
C THR A 239 -29.17 18.74 -3.16
N ASP A 240 -30.07 19.15 -2.27
CA ASP A 240 -29.84 20.21 -1.28
C ASP A 240 -28.68 19.85 -0.33
N ALA A 241 -28.65 18.60 0.17
CA ALA A 241 -27.60 18.12 1.05
C ALA A 241 -26.23 18.01 0.38
N LEU A 242 -26.14 17.44 -0.83
CA LEU A 242 -24.88 17.25 -1.56
C LEU A 242 -24.26 18.58 -1.97
N LEU A 243 -25.07 19.53 -2.46
CA LEU A 243 -24.58 20.87 -2.80
C LEU A 243 -24.13 21.64 -1.55
N LEU A 244 -24.89 21.59 -0.45
CA LEU A 244 -24.45 22.26 0.79
C LEU A 244 -23.22 21.57 1.42
N ALA A 245 -23.06 20.25 1.26
CA ALA A 245 -21.87 19.50 1.70
C ALA A 245 -20.62 19.91 0.93
N ALA A 246 -20.71 20.07 -0.40
CA ALA A 246 -19.62 20.61 -1.21
C ALA A 246 -19.31 22.09 -0.89
N MET A 247 -20.30 22.88 -0.49
CA MET A 247 -20.07 24.27 -0.03
C MET A 247 -19.53 24.37 1.41
N ILE A 248 -19.77 23.37 2.27
CA ILE A 248 -19.34 23.31 3.67
C ILE A 248 -18.69 21.94 3.98
N PRO A 249 -17.49 21.65 3.43
CA PRO A 249 -16.81 20.37 3.63
C PRO A 249 -16.38 20.11 5.08
N GLU A 250 -16.43 21.12 5.96
CA GLU A 250 -16.29 20.98 7.41
C GLU A 250 -17.43 20.16 8.07
N ARG A 251 -18.56 19.98 7.35
CA ARG A 251 -19.74 19.22 7.79
C ARG A 251 -20.23 18.18 6.77
N TYR A 252 -19.40 17.83 5.80
CA TYR A 252 -19.76 16.99 4.64
C TYR A 252 -20.56 15.72 5.02
N ASP A 253 -20.03 14.86 5.87
CA ASP A 253 -20.68 13.58 6.23
C ASP A 253 -22.00 13.75 6.98
N ALA A 254 -22.09 14.76 7.84
CA ALA A 254 -23.32 15.07 8.56
C ALA A 254 -24.41 15.52 7.59
N LEU A 255 -24.06 16.32 6.58
CA LEU A 255 -24.98 16.77 5.53
C LEU A 255 -25.42 15.62 4.62
N VAL A 256 -24.51 14.74 4.19
CA VAL A 256 -24.87 13.55 3.39
C VAL A 256 -25.74 12.56 4.19
N ALA A 257 -25.43 12.33 5.47
CA ALA A 257 -26.28 11.57 6.38
C ALA A 257 -27.66 12.24 6.59
N ARG A 258 -27.73 13.58 6.55
CA ARG A 258 -29.01 14.30 6.63
C ARG A 258 -29.89 14.07 5.40
N GLY A 259 -29.30 14.01 4.20
CA GLY A 259 -29.99 13.57 2.98
C GLY A 259 -30.58 12.16 3.13
N ALA A 260 -29.83 11.22 3.71
CA ALA A 260 -30.30 9.87 4.01
C ALA A 260 -31.50 9.86 4.99
N ARG A 261 -31.42 10.65 6.08
CA ARG A 261 -32.53 10.82 7.03
C ARG A 261 -33.77 11.44 6.39
N TYR A 262 -33.60 12.46 5.55
CA TYR A 262 -34.68 13.14 4.81
C TYR A 262 -35.36 12.18 3.82
N GLY A 263 -34.61 11.26 3.22
CA GLY A 263 -35.15 10.12 2.47
C GLY A 263 -35.98 9.18 3.35
N TYR A 264 -35.43 8.75 4.49
CA TYR A 264 -36.07 7.85 5.45
C TYR A 264 -37.40 8.41 5.99
N SER A 265 -37.50 9.72 6.23
CA SER A 265 -38.74 10.42 6.62
C SER A 265 -39.94 10.09 5.70
N ARG A 266 -39.72 9.81 4.41
CA ARG A 266 -40.80 9.48 3.47
C ARG A 266 -41.31 8.05 3.57
N ILE A 267 -40.52 7.16 4.18
CA ILE A 267 -40.89 5.79 4.52
C ILE A 267 -41.61 5.77 5.88
N VAL A 268 -41.17 6.58 6.85
CA VAL A 268 -41.87 6.82 8.13
C VAL A 268 -43.31 7.29 7.91
N LEU A 269 -43.53 8.20 6.95
CA LEU A 269 -44.87 8.68 6.58
C LEU A 269 -45.70 7.67 5.76
N GLY A 270 -45.12 6.55 5.31
CA GLY A 270 -45.83 5.53 4.52
C GLY A 270 -46.18 5.95 3.09
N VAL A 271 -45.61 7.06 2.58
CA VAL A 271 -45.95 7.63 1.27
C VAL A 271 -44.97 7.25 0.14
N HIS A 272 -43.83 6.65 0.49
CA HIS A 272 -42.81 6.16 -0.42
C HIS A 272 -42.20 4.83 0.06
N TYR A 273 -41.74 4.03 -0.90
CA TYR A 273 -41.01 2.79 -0.65
C TYR A 273 -39.49 3.03 -0.50
N PRO A 274 -38.75 2.10 0.15
CA PRO A 274 -37.29 2.04 0.07
C PRO A 274 -36.70 2.20 -1.34
N LEU A 275 -37.24 1.49 -2.35
CA LEU A 275 -36.77 1.61 -3.74
C LEU A 275 -36.97 3.03 -4.31
N ASP A 276 -38.05 3.72 -3.97
CA ASP A 276 -38.28 5.11 -4.39
C ASP A 276 -37.18 6.04 -3.86
N VAL A 277 -36.75 5.80 -2.62
CA VAL A 277 -35.71 6.58 -1.94
C VAL A 277 -34.32 6.27 -2.51
N ILE A 278 -34.00 4.99 -2.73
CA ILE A 278 -32.75 4.54 -3.36
C ILE A 278 -32.60 5.14 -4.78
N GLY A 279 -33.63 5.01 -5.63
CA GLY A 279 -33.60 5.56 -6.98
C GLY A 279 -33.50 7.09 -7.01
N SER A 280 -34.09 7.78 -6.02
CA SER A 280 -33.97 9.24 -5.92
C SER A 280 -32.56 9.70 -5.55
N ARG A 281 -31.88 8.99 -4.65
CA ARG A 281 -30.46 9.25 -4.34
C ARG A 281 -29.61 9.13 -5.61
N MET A 282 -29.79 8.07 -6.40
CA MET A 282 -29.04 7.88 -7.65
C MET A 282 -29.25 9.03 -8.65
N VAL A 283 -30.49 9.52 -8.79
CA VAL A 283 -30.80 10.67 -9.66
C VAL A 283 -30.19 11.97 -9.12
N ALA A 284 -30.26 12.21 -7.80
CA ALA A 284 -29.64 13.37 -7.18
C ALA A 284 -28.09 13.36 -7.30
N GLU A 285 -27.44 12.23 -6.99
CA GLU A 285 -25.99 12.02 -7.16
C GLU A 285 -25.57 12.29 -8.62
N ARG A 286 -26.26 11.69 -9.60
CA ARG A 286 -25.98 11.92 -11.03
C ARG A 286 -26.17 13.38 -11.45
N ASN A 287 -27.20 14.05 -10.95
CA ASN A 287 -27.50 15.43 -11.34
C ASN A 287 -26.53 16.43 -10.70
N VAL A 288 -26.19 16.26 -9.43
CA VAL A 288 -25.17 17.09 -8.76
C VAL A 288 -23.79 16.87 -9.40
N ALA A 289 -23.43 15.64 -9.76
CA ALA A 289 -22.21 15.38 -10.52
C ALA A 289 -22.22 16.05 -11.90
N HIS A 290 -23.33 15.96 -12.63
CA HIS A 290 -23.49 16.63 -13.92
C HIS A 290 -23.32 18.15 -13.81
N TYR A 291 -23.94 18.80 -12.82
CA TYR A 291 -23.82 20.24 -12.60
C TYR A 291 -22.41 20.65 -12.12
N LEU A 292 -21.79 19.93 -11.18
CA LEU A 292 -20.45 20.29 -10.68
C LEU A 292 -19.32 20.09 -11.71
N ASN A 293 -19.55 19.30 -12.77
CA ASN A 293 -18.66 19.17 -13.93
C ASN A 293 -18.96 20.19 -15.05
N ASP A 294 -20.09 20.91 -15.03
CA ASP A 294 -20.38 21.97 -16.00
C ASP A 294 -19.59 23.24 -15.61
N PRO A 295 -18.66 23.75 -16.46
CA PRO A 295 -17.83 24.91 -16.11
C PRO A 295 -18.64 26.18 -15.84
N HIS A 296 -19.78 26.38 -16.52
CA HIS A 296 -20.62 27.55 -16.31
C HIS A 296 -21.38 27.45 -14.97
N TYR A 297 -21.91 26.28 -14.64
CA TYR A 297 -22.48 26.04 -13.32
C TYR A 297 -21.42 26.18 -12.22
N ARG A 298 -20.20 25.67 -12.43
CA ARG A 298 -19.15 25.69 -11.40
C ARG A 298 -18.70 27.12 -11.04
N VAL A 299 -18.79 28.08 -11.97
CA VAL A 299 -18.61 29.52 -11.67
C VAL A 299 -19.70 30.01 -10.70
N LEU A 300 -20.98 29.74 -11.00
CA LEU A 300 -22.10 30.13 -10.15
C LEU A 300 -22.07 29.43 -8.79
N PHE A 301 -21.67 28.16 -8.76
CA PHE A 301 -21.46 27.37 -7.54
C PHE A 301 -20.39 27.98 -6.66
N ASN A 302 -19.23 28.35 -7.21
CA ASN A 302 -18.17 29.01 -6.46
C ASN A 302 -18.62 30.38 -5.94
N GLU A 303 -19.28 31.21 -6.76
CA GLU A 303 -19.81 32.51 -6.32
C GLU A 303 -20.84 32.37 -5.17
N ALA A 304 -21.74 31.40 -5.28
CA ALA A 304 -22.74 31.09 -4.27
C ALA A 304 -22.13 30.51 -2.99
N ARG A 305 -21.17 29.59 -3.11
CA ARG A 305 -20.37 29.02 -2.03
C ARG A 305 -19.65 30.12 -1.26
N ASP A 306 -19.00 31.03 -1.96
CA ASP A 306 -18.13 32.01 -1.34
C ASP A 306 -18.96 33.12 -0.64
N GLN A 307 -20.14 33.47 -1.18
CA GLN A 307 -21.15 34.25 -0.42
C GLN A 307 -21.59 33.53 0.86
N LEU A 308 -22.03 32.27 0.74
CA LEU A 308 -22.51 31.44 1.86
C LEU A 308 -21.45 31.37 2.97
N ARG A 309 -20.20 31.05 2.59
CA ARG A 309 -19.09 30.88 3.53
C ARG A 309 -18.73 32.18 4.24
N ALA A 310 -18.69 33.31 3.52
CA ALA A 310 -18.44 34.62 4.11
C ALA A 310 -19.56 35.06 5.08
N ALA A 311 -20.82 34.86 4.70
CA ALA A 311 -21.98 35.18 5.53
C ALA A 311 -22.04 34.34 6.81
N LEU A 312 -21.78 33.04 6.71
CA LEU A 312 -21.72 32.12 7.85
C LEU A 312 -20.55 32.44 8.79
N ALA A 313 -19.34 32.71 8.27
CA ALA A 313 -18.20 33.10 9.10
C ALA A 313 -18.49 34.39 9.90
N LYS A 314 -19.11 35.39 9.25
CA LYS A 314 -19.57 36.63 9.89
C LYS A 314 -20.60 36.36 10.98
N ALA A 315 -21.59 35.50 10.73
CA ALA A 315 -22.61 35.13 11.71
C ALA A 315 -22.08 34.27 12.88
N CYS A 316 -21.03 33.48 12.64
CA CYS A 316 -20.33 32.67 13.64
C CYS A 316 -19.38 33.45 14.57
N GLY A 317 -18.94 34.65 14.14
CA GLY A 317 -17.90 35.44 14.80
C GLY A 317 -16.52 34.77 14.82
N THR A 318 -16.28 33.79 13.93
CA THR A 318 -15.04 32.99 13.88
C THR A 318 -14.93 32.24 12.55
N SER A 319 -13.87 31.46 12.35
CA SER A 319 -13.70 30.62 11.14
C SER A 319 -14.78 29.53 11.05
N LEU A 320 -15.11 29.11 9.83
CA LEU A 320 -16.09 28.04 9.62
C LEU A 320 -15.64 26.71 10.24
N ALA A 321 -14.35 26.39 10.18
CA ALA A 321 -13.78 25.22 10.83
C ALA A 321 -14.00 25.22 12.35
N GLU A 322 -13.84 26.37 13.01
CA GLU A 322 -14.11 26.52 14.45
C GLU A 322 -15.62 26.49 14.75
N CYS A 323 -16.43 27.14 13.90
CA CYS A 323 -17.89 27.13 14.05
C CYS A 323 -18.51 25.74 13.83
N ALA A 324 -17.85 24.90 13.01
CA ALA A 324 -18.21 23.51 12.72
C ALA A 324 -17.63 22.49 13.72
N LYS A 325 -16.95 22.91 14.80
CA LYS A 325 -16.57 22.00 15.88
C LYS A 325 -17.77 21.60 16.73
N SER A 326 -17.67 20.39 17.30
CA SER A 326 -18.62 19.78 18.23
C SER A 326 -17.95 18.55 18.83
N SER A 327 -18.30 18.23 20.09
CA SER A 327 -17.92 16.99 20.76
C SER A 327 -18.65 15.80 20.13
N VAL A 328 -17.93 14.71 19.85
CA VAL A 328 -18.53 13.48 19.27
C VAL A 328 -19.58 12.85 20.20
N LYS A 329 -19.45 13.09 21.50
CA LYS A 329 -20.37 12.60 22.54
C LYS A 329 -21.76 13.27 22.49
N ASP A 330 -21.83 14.51 22.04
CA ASP A 330 -23.01 15.38 22.17
C ASP A 330 -23.51 15.89 20.79
N ASP A 331 -23.02 15.25 19.71
CA ASP A 331 -23.35 15.50 18.30
C ASP A 331 -23.91 14.23 17.63
N PRO A 332 -25.24 14.09 17.48
CA PRO A 332 -25.87 12.89 16.93
C PRO A 332 -25.52 12.66 15.44
N TRP A 333 -24.98 13.64 14.73
CA TRP A 333 -24.50 13.48 13.35
C TRP A 333 -23.06 12.97 13.27
N ARG A 334 -22.30 13.01 14.37
CA ARG A 334 -20.96 12.41 14.48
C ARG A 334 -20.95 11.07 15.21
N ASP A 335 -22.03 10.72 15.91
CA ASP A 335 -22.22 9.43 16.57
C ASP A 335 -22.02 8.23 15.60
N PRO A 336 -21.30 7.16 16.00
CA PRO A 336 -21.11 5.96 15.17
C PRO A 336 -22.42 5.32 14.68
N ALA A 337 -23.49 5.35 15.46
CA ALA A 337 -24.80 4.80 15.08
C ALA A 337 -25.43 5.54 13.89
N MET A 338 -25.10 6.82 13.66
CA MET A 338 -25.56 7.56 12.47
C MET A 338 -24.92 7.01 11.18
N ARG A 339 -23.71 6.46 11.27
CA ARG A 339 -23.03 5.77 10.15
C ARG A 339 -23.66 4.42 9.86
N ASP A 340 -24.02 3.67 10.91
CA ASP A 340 -24.74 2.40 10.78
C ASP A 340 -26.18 2.62 10.24
N PHE A 341 -26.88 3.67 10.68
CA PHE A 341 -28.17 4.08 10.11
C PHE A 341 -28.04 4.49 8.64
N SER A 342 -27.05 5.33 8.30
CA SER A 342 -26.78 5.74 6.91
C SER A 342 -26.51 4.53 6.02
N ARG A 343 -25.69 3.56 6.48
CA ARG A 343 -25.45 2.28 5.78
C ARG A 343 -26.75 1.49 5.58
N PHE A 344 -27.60 1.38 6.60
CA PHE A 344 -28.90 0.73 6.44
C PHE A 344 -29.73 1.37 5.31
N THR A 345 -29.74 2.70 5.17
CA THR A 345 -30.46 3.38 4.06
C THR A 345 -29.83 3.20 2.67
N MET A 346 -28.70 2.50 2.54
CA MET A 346 -28.14 2.13 1.24
C MET A 346 -28.94 0.99 0.59
N THR A 347 -29.29 -0.05 1.35
CA THR A 347 -29.97 -1.25 0.86
C THR A 347 -31.36 -1.48 1.45
N TYR A 348 -31.69 -0.88 2.61
CA TYR A 348 -32.92 -1.09 3.38
C TYR A 348 -33.24 -2.55 3.74
N ASP A 349 -32.21 -3.40 3.85
CA ASP A 349 -32.36 -4.85 4.06
C ASP A 349 -33.26 -5.51 2.99
N LEU A 350 -33.19 -4.99 1.75
CA LEU A 350 -33.87 -5.57 0.59
C LEU A 350 -33.10 -6.80 0.05
N PRO A 351 -33.79 -7.80 -0.52
CA PRO A 351 -33.18 -9.08 -0.85
C PRO A 351 -32.25 -8.95 -2.05
N GLN A 352 -30.95 -9.22 -1.85
CA GLN A 352 -29.98 -9.22 -2.94
C GLN A 352 -30.28 -10.32 -3.96
N GLN A 353 -30.07 -10.03 -5.25
CA GLN A 353 -30.17 -11.06 -6.29
C GLN A 353 -29.01 -12.08 -6.16
N LYS A 354 -29.35 -13.36 -6.30
CA LYS A 354 -28.37 -14.46 -6.28
C LYS A 354 -27.86 -14.74 -7.70
N GLY A 355 -26.62 -14.36 -7.95
CA GLY A 355 -25.91 -14.59 -9.21
C GLY A 355 -24.50 -13.98 -9.18
N PRO A 356 -23.69 -14.17 -10.23
CA PRO A 356 -22.42 -13.47 -10.37
C PRO A 356 -22.69 -11.97 -10.56
N GLN A 357 -22.28 -11.17 -9.57
CA GLN A 357 -22.40 -9.71 -9.67
C GLN A 357 -21.31 -9.16 -10.59
N PRO A 358 -21.61 -8.21 -11.49
CA PRO A 358 -20.57 -7.46 -12.20
C PRO A 358 -19.75 -6.63 -11.19
N ARG A 359 -18.52 -6.23 -11.58
CA ARG A 359 -17.75 -5.24 -10.81
C ARG A 359 -18.37 -3.86 -11.00
N LEU A 360 -18.48 -3.09 -9.92
CA LEU A 360 -19.01 -1.73 -9.96
C LEU A 360 -18.28 -0.85 -10.98
N GLN A 361 -19.05 -0.20 -11.85
CA GLN A 361 -18.56 0.78 -12.81
C GLN A 361 -19.00 2.18 -12.37
N VAL A 362 -18.08 2.92 -11.76
CA VAL A 362 -18.26 4.35 -11.46
C VAL A 362 -18.00 5.14 -12.75
N PRO A 363 -18.95 5.96 -13.22
CA PRO A 363 -18.78 6.70 -14.48
C PRO A 363 -17.79 7.87 -14.32
N GLU A 364 -17.21 8.27 -15.45
CA GLU A 364 -16.37 9.47 -15.55
C GLU A 364 -17.12 10.72 -15.07
N GLY A 365 -16.45 11.56 -14.27
CA GLY A 365 -17.02 12.77 -13.67
C GLY A 365 -17.73 12.54 -12.33
N ALA A 366 -18.04 11.30 -11.93
CA ALA A 366 -18.66 11.05 -10.62
C ALA A 366 -17.77 11.46 -9.44
N GLU A 367 -16.44 11.37 -9.61
CA GLU A 367 -15.43 11.79 -8.64
C GLU A 367 -15.50 13.28 -8.25
N VAL A 368 -16.22 14.12 -9.01
CA VAL A 368 -16.44 15.53 -8.64
C VAL A 368 -17.24 15.64 -7.34
N LEU A 369 -18.10 14.65 -7.03
CA LEU A 369 -18.86 14.61 -5.78
C LEU A 369 -17.94 14.54 -4.56
N LEU A 370 -16.75 13.96 -4.72
CA LEU A 370 -15.74 13.82 -3.67
C LEU A 370 -14.72 14.97 -3.64
N GLU A 371 -14.84 15.98 -4.51
CA GLU A 371 -13.80 16.99 -4.75
C GLU A 371 -13.54 17.89 -3.54
N ASP A 372 -14.53 18.66 -3.10
CA ASP A 372 -14.40 19.54 -1.93
C ASP A 372 -14.23 18.73 -0.61
N ALA A 373 -14.56 17.43 -0.61
CA ALA A 373 -14.36 16.52 0.51
C ALA A 373 -12.91 15.99 0.59
N LEU A 374 -12.33 15.58 -0.53
CA LEU A 374 -11.02 14.93 -0.64
C LEU A 374 -10.16 15.66 -1.69
N PRO A 375 -9.87 16.97 -1.51
CA PRO A 375 -9.20 17.78 -2.52
C PRO A 375 -7.72 17.41 -2.74
N HIS A 376 -7.15 16.62 -1.82
CA HIS A 376 -5.80 16.05 -1.92
C HIS A 376 -5.74 14.78 -2.80
N LEU A 377 -6.89 14.22 -3.20
CA LEU A 377 -6.94 13.06 -4.10
C LEU A 377 -7.19 13.51 -5.54
N SER A 378 -6.41 12.96 -6.47
CA SER A 378 -6.64 13.11 -7.91
C SER A 378 -8.02 12.55 -8.32
N ALA A 379 -8.52 12.99 -9.49
CA ALA A 379 -9.76 12.47 -10.07
C ALA A 379 -9.75 10.93 -10.18
N ALA A 380 -8.62 10.35 -10.59
CA ALA A 380 -8.44 8.90 -10.68
C ALA A 380 -8.49 8.21 -9.31
N GLN A 381 -7.81 8.74 -8.29
CA GLN A 381 -7.88 8.21 -6.91
C GLN A 381 -9.29 8.33 -6.32
N ARG A 382 -9.99 9.44 -6.53
CA ARG A 382 -11.39 9.62 -6.11
C ARG A 382 -12.33 8.63 -6.81
N ARG A 383 -12.17 8.39 -8.11
CA ARG A 383 -12.97 7.41 -8.87
C ARG A 383 -12.66 5.96 -8.45
N ALA A 384 -11.38 5.62 -8.24
CA ALA A 384 -10.95 4.33 -7.72
C ALA A 384 -11.46 4.08 -6.29
N LEU A 385 -11.47 5.11 -5.43
CA LEU A 385 -12.08 5.06 -4.10
C LEU A 385 -13.57 4.73 -4.22
N MET A 386 -14.34 5.39 -5.08
CA MET A 386 -15.77 5.08 -5.29
C MET A 386 -15.99 3.64 -5.76
N VAL A 387 -15.13 3.09 -6.64
CA VAL A 387 -15.19 1.68 -7.06
C VAL A 387 -14.93 0.73 -5.88
N ASN A 388 -13.85 0.97 -5.13
CA ASN A 388 -13.41 0.10 -4.03
C ASN A 388 -14.34 0.18 -2.80
N THR A 389 -15.04 1.31 -2.62
CA THR A 389 -16.05 1.53 -1.57
C THR A 389 -17.47 1.11 -1.99
N GLY A 390 -17.60 0.47 -3.16
CA GLY A 390 -18.89 0.09 -3.76
C GLY A 390 -19.44 -1.29 -3.37
N ALA A 391 -18.63 -2.16 -2.78
CA ALA A 391 -18.92 -3.60 -2.73
C ALA A 391 -20.09 -3.98 -1.81
N ALA A 392 -21.02 -4.78 -2.36
CA ALA A 392 -22.02 -5.64 -1.69
C ALA A 392 -22.98 -5.06 -0.63
N GLY A 393 -22.82 -3.81 -0.17
CA GLY A 393 -23.60 -3.27 0.96
C GLY A 393 -23.53 -1.75 1.17
N GLY A 394 -23.10 -0.98 0.17
CA GLY A 394 -23.10 0.49 0.25
C GLY A 394 -21.98 1.09 1.11
N LEU A 395 -20.74 0.59 0.99
CA LEU A 395 -19.83 0.56 2.14
C LEU A 395 -18.35 0.94 1.86
N PRO A 396 -17.89 2.09 2.38
CA PRO A 396 -16.47 2.40 2.45
C PRO A 396 -15.67 1.50 3.39
N ALA A 397 -14.54 0.98 2.91
CA ALA A 397 -13.64 0.11 3.67
C ALA A 397 -12.70 0.86 4.65
N ILE A 398 -12.51 2.17 4.47
CA ILE A 398 -11.48 2.95 5.20
C ILE A 398 -11.90 3.24 6.65
N ARG A 399 -11.49 2.36 7.56
CA ARG A 399 -11.62 2.54 9.02
C ARG A 399 -10.59 3.55 9.59
N ARG A 400 -10.54 4.80 9.11
CA ARG A 400 -9.93 5.90 9.91
C ARG A 400 -10.24 7.36 9.51
N HIS A 401 -11.02 7.64 8.47
CA HIS A 401 -11.62 8.97 8.29
C HIS A 401 -13.10 8.88 7.89
N PRO A 402 -14.02 9.62 8.55
CA PRO A 402 -15.32 9.90 7.97
C PRO A 402 -15.12 10.95 6.88
N ARG A 403 -15.10 10.50 5.60
CA ARG A 403 -15.46 11.31 4.44
C ARG A 403 -16.09 10.44 3.34
N THR A 404 -17.40 10.63 3.17
CA THR A 404 -18.23 10.26 2.02
C THR A 404 -18.69 8.80 1.91
N ALA A 405 -19.94 8.63 1.44
CA ALA A 405 -20.54 7.37 1.01
C ALA A 405 -21.53 7.69 -0.11
N ILE A 406 -21.09 7.53 -1.36
CA ILE A 406 -21.77 8.01 -2.57
C ILE A 406 -21.60 6.93 -3.65
N LEU A 407 -22.65 6.65 -4.43
CA LEU A 407 -22.69 5.63 -5.51
C LEU A 407 -22.36 4.17 -5.10
N ALA A 408 -23.15 3.59 -4.19
CA ALA A 408 -22.98 2.17 -3.80
C ALA A 408 -24.30 1.40 -3.52
N ALA A 409 -25.44 1.87 -4.06
CA ALA A 409 -26.77 1.27 -3.85
C ALA A 409 -27.43 0.67 -5.10
N ALA A 410 -26.89 0.94 -6.30
CA ALA A 410 -27.53 0.62 -7.57
C ALA A 410 -27.45 -0.89 -7.91
N GLU A 411 -26.31 -1.53 -7.64
CA GLU A 411 -26.05 -2.93 -8.01
C GLU A 411 -26.46 -3.93 -6.92
N SER A 412 -26.43 -3.51 -5.64
CA SER A 412 -26.68 -4.39 -4.49
C SER A 412 -28.14 -4.85 -4.35
N VAL A 413 -29.09 -4.16 -4.97
CA VAL A 413 -30.54 -4.46 -4.85
C VAL A 413 -31.11 -5.13 -6.12
N GLY A 414 -30.35 -5.18 -7.22
CA GLY A 414 -30.70 -5.94 -8.42
C GLY A 414 -29.67 -5.79 -9.54
N GLY A 415 -29.31 -6.91 -10.18
CA GLY A 415 -28.29 -6.93 -11.23
C GLY A 415 -28.71 -6.10 -12.45
N LEU A 416 -28.05 -4.97 -12.63
CA LEU A 416 -28.34 -4.03 -13.71
C LEU A 416 -27.81 -4.55 -15.06
N GLY A 417 -28.70 -5.18 -15.82
CA GLY A 417 -28.43 -5.56 -17.22
C GLY A 417 -28.12 -4.36 -18.11
N ASP A 418 -27.67 -4.63 -19.34
CA ASP A 418 -26.98 -3.67 -20.25
C ASP A 418 -27.70 -2.35 -20.57
N GLY A 419 -28.98 -2.18 -20.21
CA GLY A 419 -29.67 -0.90 -20.24
C GLY A 419 -28.98 0.18 -19.40
N ALA A 420 -28.57 -0.15 -18.16
CA ALA A 420 -27.91 0.81 -17.28
C ALA A 420 -26.51 1.21 -17.81
N LYS A 421 -25.75 0.24 -18.34
CA LYS A 421 -24.43 0.49 -18.97
C LYS A 421 -24.55 1.50 -20.12
N LYS A 422 -25.60 1.43 -20.93
CA LYS A 422 -25.88 2.39 -22.01
C LYS A 422 -26.31 3.77 -21.48
N ALA A 423 -27.00 3.84 -20.35
CA ALA A 423 -27.35 5.11 -19.70
C ALA A 423 -26.17 5.82 -19.01
N LEU A 424 -25.04 5.12 -18.80
CA LEU A 424 -23.81 5.65 -18.20
C LEU A 424 -22.77 6.11 -19.23
N MET A 425 -22.97 5.86 -20.53
CA MET A 425 -22.10 6.34 -21.61
C MET A 425 -22.41 7.81 -21.99
N TRP A 426 -21.92 8.76 -21.18
CA TRP A 426 -22.16 10.21 -21.36
C TRP A 426 -21.15 10.91 -22.27
N PHE A 427 -21.08 10.52 -23.56
CA PHE A 427 -20.77 11.43 -24.68
C PHE A 427 -21.01 10.74 -26.04
N PRO A 428 -21.87 11.27 -26.93
CA PRO A 428 -21.91 10.85 -28.32
C PRO A 428 -20.75 11.47 -29.10
N ALA A 429 -19.80 10.65 -29.57
CA ALA A 429 -18.78 11.10 -30.49
C ALA A 429 -19.39 11.55 -31.84
N ARG A 430 -18.77 12.54 -32.50
CA ARG A 430 -19.19 12.99 -33.85
C ARG A 430 -18.86 11.95 -34.92
N CYS A 431 -19.85 11.21 -35.42
CA CYS A 431 -19.94 10.83 -36.85
C CYS A 431 -21.32 10.28 -37.25
N THR A 432 -21.51 10.07 -38.56
CA THR A 432 -22.83 10.01 -39.21
C THR A 432 -23.25 8.64 -39.79
N ALA A 433 -24.53 8.29 -39.54
CA ALA A 433 -25.50 7.65 -40.46
C ALA A 433 -25.40 6.15 -40.87
N CYS A 434 -26.55 5.47 -40.77
CA CYS A 434 -27.00 4.26 -41.50
C CYS A 434 -26.26 2.91 -41.25
N ARG A 435 -26.85 1.71 -41.41
CA ARG A 435 -28.24 1.27 -41.75
C ARG A 435 -28.51 -0.20 -41.29
N ALA A 436 -29.66 -0.44 -40.65
CA ALA A 436 -30.62 -1.57 -40.82
C ALA A 436 -30.24 -3.09 -40.78
N PHE A 437 -30.82 -3.78 -39.76
CA PHE A 437 -31.63 -5.04 -39.84
C PHE A 437 -30.96 -6.48 -39.89
N PRO A 438 -31.68 -7.62 -39.64
CA PRO A 438 -31.30 -8.57 -38.57
C PRO A 438 -31.34 -10.09 -38.95
N ALA A 439 -31.57 -10.97 -37.94
CA ALA A 439 -32.18 -12.34 -37.94
C ALA A 439 -31.22 -13.52 -37.58
N THR A 440 -31.62 -14.68 -37.01
CA THR A 440 -32.78 -15.13 -36.17
C THR A 440 -32.52 -16.55 -35.59
N GLY A 441 -33.02 -16.86 -34.38
CA GLY A 441 -33.32 -18.23 -33.88
C GLY A 441 -32.14 -19.07 -33.32
N GLY A 442 -32.35 -20.13 -32.52
CA GLY A 442 -33.59 -20.57 -31.82
C GLY A 442 -33.59 -22.06 -31.38
N LEU A 443 -34.38 -22.39 -30.32
CA LEU A 443 -34.87 -23.74 -29.92
C LEU A 443 -33.84 -24.81 -29.43
N ILE A 444 -34.18 -25.89 -28.68
CA ILE A 444 -35.16 -26.13 -27.58
C ILE A 444 -34.83 -27.47 -26.84
N ALA A 445 -35.44 -27.72 -25.66
CA ALA A 445 -35.55 -29.02 -24.93
C ALA A 445 -34.30 -29.65 -24.22
N ALA A 446 -34.42 -30.73 -23.43
CA ALA A 446 -35.11 -30.90 -22.11
C ALA A 446 -35.05 -32.36 -21.54
N ILE A 447 -34.92 -32.52 -20.20
CA ILE A 447 -35.68 -33.47 -19.29
C ILE A 447 -35.46 -35.02 -19.44
N PRO A 448 -35.55 -35.91 -18.38
CA PRO A 448 -35.45 -35.76 -16.90
C PRO A 448 -34.87 -37.01 -16.10
N ARG A 449 -35.13 -37.05 -14.76
CA ARG A 449 -35.22 -38.23 -13.83
C ARG A 449 -33.91 -38.87 -13.30
N LEU A 450 -33.85 -39.59 -12.16
CA LEU A 450 -34.87 -40.19 -11.25
C LEU A 450 -34.43 -40.13 -9.74
N THR A 451 -35.04 -40.92 -8.81
CA THR A 451 -35.04 -40.71 -7.33
C THR A 451 -34.62 -41.91 -6.46
N HIS A 452 -34.12 -41.71 -5.20
CA HIS A 452 -34.66 -42.30 -3.94
C HIS A 452 -33.86 -41.98 -2.62
N ARG A 453 -34.38 -42.46 -1.46
CA ARG A 453 -33.92 -42.43 -0.03
C ARG A 453 -34.10 -43.88 0.58
N PRO A 454 -34.07 -44.25 1.90
CA PRO A 454 -33.89 -43.50 3.20
C PRO A 454 -33.10 -44.23 4.36
N SER A 455 -33.20 -43.68 5.60
CA SER A 455 -33.17 -44.36 6.95
C SER A 455 -31.83 -44.65 7.68
N LEU A 456 -31.76 -44.98 9.00
CA LEU A 456 -32.19 -44.30 10.27
C LEU A 456 -31.81 -45.14 11.54
N LYS A 457 -31.29 -44.55 12.67
CA LYS A 457 -31.48 -44.93 14.13
C LYS A 457 -30.49 -44.30 15.16
N PHE A 458 -30.79 -44.47 16.46
CA PHE A 458 -30.14 -44.01 17.74
C PHE A 458 -29.87 -45.25 18.69
N PRO A 459 -29.51 -45.24 20.04
CA PRO A 459 -29.23 -44.16 21.05
C PRO A 459 -28.05 -44.39 22.09
N GLN A 460 -27.82 -43.37 22.98
CA GLN A 460 -27.41 -43.30 24.43
C GLN A 460 -26.45 -44.30 25.19
N LEU A 461 -25.68 -43.77 26.19
CA LEU A 461 -25.56 -44.25 27.61
C LEU A 461 -24.73 -43.33 28.57
N SER A 462 -24.65 -43.64 29.89
CA SER A 462 -24.02 -42.88 31.04
C SER A 462 -23.91 -43.81 32.31
N PRO A 463 -23.68 -43.45 33.62
CA PRO A 463 -23.34 -42.18 34.37
C PRO A 463 -22.41 -42.29 35.67
N ILE A 464 -22.23 -41.17 36.43
CA ILE A 464 -22.16 -41.00 37.93
C ILE A 464 -20.89 -41.17 38.84
N LEU A 465 -20.74 -40.23 39.83
CA LEU A 465 -20.10 -40.18 41.20
C LEU A 465 -19.28 -38.87 41.40
N ASP A 466 -19.44 -37.95 42.38
CA ASP A 466 -19.87 -37.90 43.81
C ASP A 466 -18.78 -38.36 44.81
N LEU A 467 -18.51 -37.80 46.01
CA LEU A 467 -19.19 -36.83 46.91
C LEU A 467 -18.18 -36.19 47.92
N MET A 468 -18.39 -34.98 48.48
CA MET A 468 -18.17 -34.58 49.91
C MET A 468 -18.23 -33.04 50.18
N HIS A 469 -18.48 -32.63 51.43
CA HIS A 469 -19.03 -31.29 51.73
C HIS A 469 -18.74 -30.78 53.17
N LYS A 470 -18.22 -29.53 53.38
CA LYS A 470 -18.25 -28.85 54.70
C LYS A 470 -18.09 -27.30 54.67
N ARG A 471 -19.20 -26.65 55.06
CA ARG A 471 -19.55 -25.23 55.34
C ARG A 471 -18.46 -24.18 55.71
N ARG A 472 -18.60 -22.98 55.08
CA ARG A 472 -18.73 -21.59 55.65
C ARG A 472 -17.62 -21.03 56.59
N THR A 473 -17.21 -19.74 56.59
CA THR A 473 -17.69 -18.51 55.91
C THR A 473 -16.63 -17.38 55.91
N ARG A 474 -16.86 -16.31 55.12
CA ARG A 474 -16.18 -14.97 55.12
C ARG A 474 -14.71 -14.90 54.65
N ALA A 475 -14.54 -14.60 53.36
CA ALA A 475 -13.58 -13.62 52.85
C ALA A 475 -14.06 -13.12 51.46
N SER A 476 -13.52 -12.01 50.97
CA SER A 476 -13.91 -11.41 49.68
C SER A 476 -13.60 -12.31 48.49
N PHE A 477 -14.58 -12.54 47.61
CA PHE A 477 -14.32 -13.14 46.30
C PHE A 477 -14.18 -12.06 45.24
N THR A 478 -12.94 -11.61 45.04
CA THR A 478 -12.50 -11.03 43.77
C THR A 478 -12.38 -12.15 42.73
N LEU A 479 -12.39 -11.80 41.44
CA LEU A 479 -12.47 -12.72 40.29
C LEU A 479 -13.83 -13.45 40.16
N PHE A 480 -14.37 -13.69 38.97
CA PHE A 480 -13.81 -13.47 37.63
C PHE A 480 -14.47 -12.28 36.91
N ASN A 481 -13.65 -11.31 36.51
CA ASN A 481 -13.94 -10.50 35.34
C ASN A 481 -12.69 -10.53 34.45
N ARG A 482 -12.72 -11.38 33.42
CA ARG A 482 -11.68 -11.49 32.37
C ARG A 482 -12.36 -11.61 31.01
N THR A 483 -12.97 -10.51 30.58
CA THR A 483 -13.02 -10.21 29.15
C THR A 483 -11.58 -10.14 28.64
N ALA A 484 -11.18 -11.07 27.79
CA ALA A 484 -9.85 -11.02 27.19
C ALA A 484 -9.76 -9.78 26.29
N HIS A 485 -8.97 -8.80 26.70
CA HIS A 485 -8.44 -7.83 25.76
C HIS A 485 -7.58 -8.62 24.76
N MET A 486 -7.90 -8.51 23.46
CA MET A 486 -7.03 -8.98 22.39
C MET A 486 -5.83 -8.04 22.36
N THR A 487 -4.78 -8.38 23.11
CA THR A 487 -3.52 -7.61 23.12
C THR A 487 -2.90 -7.65 21.73
N ASN A 488 -2.47 -6.50 21.21
CA ASN A 488 -1.72 -6.46 19.96
C ASN A 488 -0.33 -7.08 20.20
N PRO A 489 0.07 -8.14 19.48
CA PRO A 489 1.34 -8.83 19.70
C PRO A 489 2.56 -7.95 19.38
N LEU A 490 2.43 -6.98 18.47
CA LEU A 490 3.48 -6.00 18.19
C LEU A 490 3.69 -5.01 19.35
N LEU A 491 2.65 -4.73 20.14
CA LEU A 491 2.71 -3.86 21.33
C LEU A 491 2.95 -4.63 22.63
N THR A 492 3.32 -5.91 22.54
CA THR A 492 3.71 -6.74 23.68
C THR A 492 5.23 -6.95 23.63
N PRO A 493 6.01 -6.72 24.70
CA PRO A 493 7.45 -6.93 24.64
C PRO A 493 7.84 -8.36 24.25
N PHE A 494 8.68 -8.49 23.22
CA PHE A 494 9.26 -9.75 22.74
C PHE A 494 10.78 -9.63 22.57
N SER A 495 11.50 -10.75 22.56
CA SER A 495 12.92 -10.79 22.18
C SER A 495 13.07 -10.87 20.66
N LEU A 496 12.48 -11.90 20.06
CA LEU A 496 12.37 -12.14 18.62
C LEU A 496 10.92 -11.92 18.14
N PRO A 497 10.67 -11.50 16.89
CA PRO A 497 9.31 -11.15 16.45
C PRO A 497 8.34 -12.35 16.46
N PRO A 498 7.10 -12.19 16.95
CA PRO A 498 6.10 -13.25 17.02
C PRO A 498 5.38 -13.43 15.68
N PHE A 499 6.12 -13.84 14.64
CA PHE A 499 5.65 -13.91 13.24
C PHE A 499 4.31 -14.64 13.03
N SER A 500 4.04 -15.72 13.78
CA SER A 500 2.77 -16.47 13.71
C SER A 500 1.56 -15.69 14.25
N ALA A 501 1.79 -14.66 15.07
CA ALA A 501 0.76 -13.81 15.66
C ALA A 501 0.60 -12.45 14.95
N ILE A 502 1.57 -12.02 14.13
CA ILE A 502 1.47 -10.78 13.35
C ILE A 502 0.38 -10.94 12.28
N LYS A 503 -0.43 -9.90 12.10
CA LYS A 503 -1.52 -9.85 11.12
C LYS A 503 -1.73 -8.43 10.60
N PRO A 504 -2.36 -8.23 9.42
CA PRO A 504 -2.66 -6.90 8.89
C PRO A 504 -3.39 -5.99 9.88
N GLU A 505 -4.39 -6.49 10.64
CA GLU A 505 -5.13 -5.67 11.59
C GLU A 505 -4.31 -5.20 12.82
N HIS A 506 -3.10 -5.75 13.02
CA HIS A 506 -2.19 -5.36 14.10
C HIS A 506 -1.23 -4.23 13.69
N VAL A 507 -0.94 -4.07 12.40
CA VAL A 507 0.14 -3.21 11.87
C VAL A 507 -0.10 -1.73 12.18
N VAL A 508 -1.12 -1.13 11.56
CA VAL A 508 -1.38 0.32 11.67
C VAL A 508 -1.58 0.75 13.13
N PRO A 509 -2.33 0.03 14.00
CA PRO A 509 -2.45 0.39 15.41
C PRO A 509 -1.13 0.32 16.18
N ALA A 510 -0.24 -0.63 15.89
CA ALA A 510 1.05 -0.74 16.56
C ALA A 510 1.99 0.39 16.16
N VAL A 511 2.14 0.64 14.86
CA VAL A 511 2.98 1.74 14.33
C VAL A 511 2.45 3.09 14.81
N THR A 512 1.13 3.33 14.78
CA THR A 512 0.55 4.58 15.34
C THR A 512 0.98 4.81 16.79
N LYS A 513 0.85 3.77 17.64
CA LYS A 513 1.16 3.88 19.07
C LYS A 513 2.66 4.10 19.32
N ALA A 514 3.53 3.43 18.58
CA ALA A 514 4.98 3.62 18.69
C ALA A 514 5.39 5.05 18.30
N LEU A 515 4.83 5.60 17.21
CA LEU A 515 5.09 6.98 16.78
C LEU A 515 4.58 8.01 17.82
N GLU A 516 3.47 7.75 18.49
CA GLU A 516 3.01 8.57 19.63
C GLU A 516 3.99 8.54 20.81
N ASP A 517 4.58 7.37 21.12
CA ASP A 517 5.55 7.23 22.22
C ASP A 517 6.90 7.89 21.87
N CYS A 518 7.40 7.74 20.64
CA CYS A 518 8.62 8.43 20.19
C CYS A 518 8.46 9.96 20.28
N ARG A 519 7.33 10.51 19.84
CA ARG A 519 7.02 11.94 19.97
C ARG A 519 7.00 12.40 21.43
N ALA A 520 6.36 11.62 22.31
CA ALA A 520 6.32 11.93 23.74
C ALA A 520 7.72 11.91 24.39
N ALA A 521 8.62 11.02 23.94
CA ALA A 521 10.00 10.99 24.39
C ALA A 521 10.81 12.20 23.91
N VAL A 522 10.67 12.61 22.64
CA VAL A 522 11.30 13.83 22.08
C VAL A 522 10.88 15.07 22.86
N GLU A 523 9.58 15.25 23.07
CA GLU A 523 9.05 16.39 23.85
C GLU A 523 9.54 16.34 25.31
N SER A 524 9.58 15.15 25.92
CA SER A 524 10.07 15.00 27.30
C SER A 524 11.58 15.21 27.45
N ALA A 525 12.38 14.87 26.44
CA ALA A 525 13.82 15.09 26.43
C ALA A 525 14.12 16.60 26.27
N VAL A 526 13.48 17.27 25.32
CA VAL A 526 13.61 18.73 25.13
C VAL A 526 13.08 19.52 26.33
N ALA A 527 12.00 19.06 26.97
CA ALA A 527 11.45 19.70 28.16
C ALA A 527 12.33 19.55 29.43
N HIS A 528 13.37 18.70 29.41
CA HIS A 528 14.34 18.59 30.51
C HIS A 528 15.17 19.87 30.66
N GLY A 529 15.51 20.53 29.55
CA GLY A 529 16.38 21.70 29.52
C GLY A 529 17.88 21.36 29.61
N ALA A 530 18.71 22.36 29.31
CA ALA A 530 20.17 22.24 29.39
C ALA A 530 20.66 22.18 30.85
N PRO A 531 21.80 21.52 31.15
CA PRO A 531 22.73 20.91 30.19
C PRO A 531 22.27 19.53 29.69
N TYR A 532 22.32 19.32 28.38
CA TYR A 532 22.05 18.00 27.81
C TYR A 532 23.29 17.09 27.90
N SER A 533 23.06 15.79 28.10
CA SER A 533 24.05 14.71 28.16
C SER A 533 23.59 13.53 27.30
N TRP A 534 24.41 12.48 27.19
CA TRP A 534 23.99 11.26 26.50
C TRP A 534 22.76 10.62 27.15
N GLU A 535 22.70 10.64 28.48
CA GLU A 535 21.73 9.93 29.31
C GLU A 535 20.37 10.62 29.39
N ASN A 536 20.29 11.95 29.26
CA ASN A 536 19.03 12.70 29.26
C ASN A 536 18.51 13.06 27.85
N LEU A 537 19.35 12.99 26.82
CA LEU A 537 18.98 13.31 25.43
C LEU A 537 19.06 12.10 24.50
N CYS A 538 20.26 11.61 24.17
CA CYS A 538 20.42 10.65 23.07
C CYS A 538 19.94 9.24 23.40
N GLN A 539 20.21 8.75 24.61
CA GLN A 539 19.91 7.38 25.02
C GLN A 539 18.40 7.09 25.16
N PRO A 540 17.57 7.97 25.79
CA PRO A 540 16.12 7.73 25.86
C PRO A 540 15.46 7.69 24.48
N LEU A 541 15.98 8.46 23.51
CA LEU A 541 15.47 8.51 22.14
C LEU A 541 15.86 7.25 21.35
N ALA A 542 17.13 6.82 21.45
CA ALA A 542 17.57 5.56 20.86
C ALA A 542 16.76 4.35 21.36
N GLU A 543 16.34 4.35 22.64
CA GLU A 543 15.54 3.26 23.20
C GLU A 543 14.05 3.26 22.82
N VAL A 544 13.45 4.41 22.47
CA VAL A 544 12.08 4.44 21.96
C VAL A 544 12.02 4.20 20.45
N ASP A 545 13.00 4.70 19.69
CA ASP A 545 13.13 4.38 18.26
C ASP A 545 13.49 2.90 18.04
N ASP A 546 14.20 2.24 18.96
CA ASP A 546 14.35 0.76 18.99
C ASP A 546 12.99 0.04 19.09
N VAL A 547 12.05 0.56 19.89
CA VAL A 547 10.70 -0.02 19.99
C VAL A 547 9.93 0.16 18.68
N LEU A 548 10.01 1.33 18.04
CA LEU A 548 9.43 1.57 16.71
C LEU A 548 10.05 0.64 15.65
N GLY A 549 11.38 0.55 15.60
CA GLY A 549 12.11 -0.30 14.67
C GLY A 549 11.73 -1.77 14.82
N ARG A 550 11.69 -2.30 16.05
CA ARG A 550 11.32 -3.69 16.33
C ARG A 550 9.84 -4.00 16.07
N ILE A 551 8.97 -2.98 16.05
CA ILE A 551 7.57 -3.11 15.60
C ILE A 551 7.49 -3.14 14.06
N PHE A 552 8.23 -2.27 13.37
CA PHE A 552 8.08 -2.09 11.92
C PHE A 552 8.94 -3.05 11.08
N SER A 553 10.17 -3.38 11.51
CA SER A 553 11.07 -4.34 10.85
C SER A 553 10.36 -5.65 10.47
N PRO A 554 9.71 -6.42 11.38
CA PRO A 554 9.04 -7.66 11.01
C PRO A 554 7.82 -7.46 10.09
N VAL A 555 7.21 -6.28 10.07
CA VAL A 555 6.13 -5.93 9.12
C VAL A 555 6.68 -5.66 7.73
N SER A 556 7.75 -4.86 7.62
CA SER A 556 8.45 -4.58 6.36
C SER A 556 9.05 -5.86 5.75
N HIS A 557 9.61 -6.71 6.62
CA HIS A 557 10.12 -8.02 6.26
C HIS A 557 9.01 -8.92 5.70
N LEU A 558 7.89 -9.09 6.43
CA LEU A 558 6.73 -9.85 5.96
C LEU A 558 6.17 -9.31 4.63
N ASN A 559 6.12 -7.98 4.44
CA ASN A 559 5.69 -7.36 3.19
C ASN A 559 6.62 -7.73 2.01
N SER A 560 7.91 -7.99 2.29
CA SER A 560 8.92 -8.37 1.30
C SER A 560 8.99 -9.88 1.03
N VAL A 561 8.71 -10.74 2.01
CA VAL A 561 8.90 -12.21 1.91
C VAL A 561 7.62 -13.05 1.91
N LYS A 562 6.47 -12.41 2.18
CA LYS A 562 5.15 -13.03 2.34
C LYS A 562 4.02 -12.02 2.03
N ASN A 563 4.16 -11.30 0.91
CA ASN A 563 3.26 -10.23 0.48
C ASN A 563 1.80 -10.73 0.30
N SER A 564 0.81 -9.99 0.77
CA SER A 564 -0.61 -10.25 0.47
C SER A 564 -1.34 -8.93 0.24
N PRO A 565 -2.51 -8.90 -0.44
CA PRO A 565 -3.27 -7.67 -0.62
C PRO A 565 -3.58 -6.94 0.70
N GLU A 566 -3.93 -7.71 1.74
CA GLU A 566 -4.28 -7.19 3.07
C GLU A 566 -3.05 -6.66 3.81
N LEU A 567 -1.92 -7.36 3.72
CA LEU A 567 -0.67 -6.91 4.32
C LEU A 567 -0.09 -5.68 3.58
N ARG A 568 -0.19 -5.66 2.25
CA ARG A 568 0.21 -4.54 1.40
C ARG A 568 -0.60 -3.30 1.74
N GLU A 569 -1.93 -3.40 1.84
CA GLU A 569 -2.80 -2.29 2.28
C GLU A 569 -2.42 -1.80 3.69
N ALA A 570 -2.17 -2.71 4.63
CA ALA A 570 -1.79 -2.36 6.01
C ALA A 570 -0.40 -1.71 6.11
N TYR A 571 0.55 -2.10 5.26
CA TYR A 571 1.87 -1.51 5.12
C TYR A 571 1.79 -0.11 4.47
N GLU A 572 1.05 0.02 3.37
CA GLU A 572 0.81 1.28 2.67
C GLU A 572 0.17 2.34 3.58
N GLN A 573 -0.75 1.94 4.47
CA GLN A 573 -1.32 2.83 5.48
C GLN A 573 -0.31 3.33 6.55
N THR A 574 0.88 2.74 6.66
CA THR A 574 1.94 3.22 7.57
C THR A 574 2.98 4.12 6.91
N LEU A 575 3.17 4.06 5.58
CA LEU A 575 4.19 4.86 4.89
C LEU A 575 4.02 6.38 5.08
N PRO A 576 2.81 6.97 5.01
CA PRO A 576 2.63 8.39 5.30
C PRO A 576 2.90 8.75 6.77
N LEU A 577 2.56 7.86 7.70
CA LEU A 577 2.76 8.08 9.15
C LEU A 577 4.25 8.09 9.51
N LEU A 578 5.01 7.15 8.94
CA LEU A 578 6.46 7.05 9.11
C LEU A 578 7.19 8.24 8.45
N SER A 579 6.75 8.64 7.25
CA SER A 579 7.32 9.78 6.53
C SER A 579 7.05 11.11 7.24
N GLU A 580 5.85 11.29 7.80
CA GLU A 580 5.48 12.47 8.58
C GLU A 580 6.25 12.53 9.91
N TYR A 581 6.39 11.42 10.64
CA TYR A 581 7.25 11.37 11.83
C TYR A 581 8.72 11.64 11.52
N SER A 582 9.28 10.99 10.48
CA SER A 582 10.67 11.20 10.06
C SER A 582 10.95 12.66 9.68
N THR A 583 10.00 13.29 8.97
CA THR A 583 10.07 14.73 8.66
C THR A 583 9.99 15.56 9.96
N TRP A 584 9.02 15.28 10.83
CA TRP A 584 8.82 16.02 12.07
C TRP A 584 10.04 15.97 12.99
N VAL A 585 10.62 14.79 13.23
CA VAL A 585 11.79 14.65 14.12
C VAL A 585 13.02 15.29 13.50
N GLY A 586 13.25 15.11 12.19
CA GLY A 586 14.34 15.75 11.44
C GLY A 586 14.20 17.27 11.26
N GLN A 587 13.03 17.84 11.55
CA GLN A 587 12.75 19.27 11.53
C GLN A 587 12.39 19.83 12.92
N HIS A 588 12.59 19.07 14.00
CA HIS A 588 12.23 19.48 15.35
C HIS A 588 13.24 20.48 15.95
N GLU A 589 12.96 21.77 15.81
CA GLU A 589 13.85 22.88 16.23
C GLU A 589 14.35 22.76 17.68
N GLY A 590 13.49 22.35 18.61
CA GLY A 590 13.86 22.13 20.01
C GLY A 590 14.84 20.97 20.22
N LEU A 591 14.73 19.92 19.40
CA LEU A 591 15.61 18.75 19.47
C LEU A 591 16.97 19.02 18.80
N TYR A 592 16.97 19.69 17.64
CA TYR A 592 18.19 20.16 17.00
C TYR A 592 19.00 21.07 17.95
N LYS A 593 18.33 22.01 18.64
CA LYS A 593 18.96 22.86 19.66
C LYS A 593 19.53 22.07 20.84
N ALA A 594 18.85 21.01 21.28
CA ALA A 594 19.37 20.13 22.34
C ALA A 594 20.63 19.35 21.88
N TYR A 595 20.62 18.82 20.65
CA TYR A 595 21.81 18.19 20.05
C TYR A 595 22.96 19.19 19.84
N ARG A 596 22.68 20.46 19.49
CA ARG A 596 23.70 21.52 19.44
C ARG A 596 24.29 21.83 20.82
N ASP A 597 23.47 22.02 21.84
CA ASP A 597 23.95 22.27 23.22
C ASP A 597 24.82 21.11 23.75
N LEU A 598 24.38 19.86 23.54
CA LEU A 598 25.21 18.67 23.83
C LEU A 598 26.53 18.67 23.05
N ARG A 599 26.54 19.17 21.80
CA ARG A 599 27.69 19.13 20.89
C ARG A 599 28.72 20.24 21.12
N ASP A 600 28.24 21.39 21.57
CA ASP A 600 29.02 22.62 21.77
C ASP A 600 29.43 22.81 23.25
N GLY A 601 28.78 22.12 24.20
CA GLY A 601 29.06 22.17 25.64
C GLY A 601 30.01 21.08 26.17
N ASP A 602 30.39 21.21 27.44
CA ASP A 602 31.40 20.36 28.12
C ASP A 602 31.06 18.86 28.08
N ASN A 603 29.77 18.51 28.08
CA ASN A 603 29.30 17.12 27.99
C ASN A 603 29.67 16.44 26.67
N TYR A 604 30.01 17.18 25.60
CA TYR A 604 30.58 16.55 24.39
C TYR A 604 31.93 15.90 24.68
N ALA A 605 32.75 16.52 25.54
CA ALA A 605 34.12 16.06 25.77
C ALA A 605 34.16 14.64 26.37
N THR A 606 33.21 14.30 27.24
CA THR A 606 33.13 13.01 27.96
C THR A 606 32.61 11.85 27.10
N LEU A 607 31.92 12.13 25.98
CA LEU A 607 31.38 11.10 25.08
C LEU A 607 32.49 10.21 24.48
N ASN A 608 32.23 8.92 24.29
CA ASN A 608 33.11 8.02 23.55
C ASN A 608 33.04 8.27 22.02
N THR A 609 33.94 7.69 21.24
CA THR A 609 34.01 7.89 19.77
C THR A 609 32.70 7.60 19.05
N ALA A 610 32.01 6.51 19.40
CA ALA A 610 30.74 6.12 18.79
C ALA A 610 29.60 7.09 19.16
N GLN A 611 29.53 7.50 20.44
CA GLN A 611 28.57 8.52 20.90
C GLN A 611 28.80 9.87 20.20
N LYS A 612 30.07 10.29 20.06
CA LYS A 612 30.47 11.49 19.31
C LYS A 612 30.02 11.41 17.85
N LYS A 613 30.38 10.34 17.14
CA LYS A 613 29.99 10.11 15.74
C LYS A 613 28.48 10.01 15.55
N ALA A 614 27.73 9.48 16.54
CA ALA A 614 26.27 9.48 16.52
C ALA A 614 25.66 10.88 16.65
N VAL A 615 26.21 11.75 17.51
CA VAL A 615 25.79 13.17 17.63
C VAL A 615 26.15 13.96 16.37
N ASP A 616 27.38 13.81 15.84
CA ASP A 616 27.82 14.45 14.60
C ASP A 616 26.97 14.00 13.39
N ASN A 617 26.67 12.70 13.27
CA ASN A 617 25.76 12.17 12.24
C ASN A 617 24.33 12.72 12.41
N ALA A 618 23.77 12.70 13.62
CA ALA A 618 22.42 13.23 13.87
C ALA A 618 22.29 14.70 13.46
N LEU A 619 23.28 15.55 13.81
CA LEU A 619 23.30 16.95 13.41
C LEU A 619 23.38 17.14 11.89
N ARG A 620 24.20 16.35 11.18
CA ARG A 620 24.18 16.31 9.70
C ARG A 620 22.80 15.93 9.17
N ASP A 621 22.15 14.96 9.80
CA ASP A 621 20.89 14.40 9.31
C ASP A 621 19.67 15.30 9.59
N PHE A 622 19.74 16.18 10.59
CA PHE A 622 18.84 17.34 10.73
C PHE A 622 18.98 18.32 9.54
N GLU A 623 20.21 18.68 9.15
CA GLU A 623 20.44 19.57 7.99
C GLU A 623 19.94 18.91 6.69
N LEU A 624 20.22 17.62 6.49
CA LEU A 624 19.74 16.84 5.34
C LEU A 624 18.23 16.55 5.37
N SER A 625 17.56 16.82 6.51
CA SER A 625 16.09 16.83 6.67
C SER A 625 15.48 18.23 6.51
N GLY A 626 16.31 19.25 6.30
CA GLY A 626 15.88 20.62 6.04
C GLY A 626 15.60 21.45 7.30
N ILE A 627 16.23 21.17 8.45
CA ILE A 627 16.05 21.98 9.67
C ILE A 627 16.28 23.48 9.43
N GLY A 628 17.29 23.85 8.62
CA GLY A 628 17.61 25.23 8.27
C GLY A 628 16.70 25.89 7.22
N LEU A 629 15.69 25.18 6.69
CA LEU A 629 14.79 25.71 5.68
C LEU A 629 13.67 26.59 6.30
N PRO A 630 13.13 27.57 5.56
CA PRO A 630 11.94 28.30 6.02
C PRO A 630 10.70 27.38 6.07
N PRO A 631 9.69 27.65 6.93
CA PRO A 631 8.59 26.71 7.20
C PRO A 631 7.82 26.18 5.98
N GLU A 632 7.61 26.99 4.93
CA GLU A 632 6.96 26.53 3.70
C GLU A 632 7.82 25.54 2.91
N ALA A 633 9.15 25.69 2.95
CA ALA A 633 10.09 24.77 2.32
C ALA A 633 10.32 23.51 3.17
N GLN A 634 10.29 23.61 4.50
CA GLN A 634 10.22 22.47 5.43
C GLN A 634 8.99 21.59 5.14
N LYS A 635 7.81 22.22 5.05
CA LYS A 635 6.56 21.57 4.66
C LYS A 635 6.66 20.93 3.27
N ARG A 636 7.23 21.63 2.28
CA ARG A 636 7.40 21.09 0.93
C ARG A 636 8.36 19.89 0.90
N TYR A 637 9.45 19.92 1.66
CA TYR A 637 10.33 18.77 1.86
C TYR A 637 9.54 17.56 2.40
N GLY A 638 8.68 17.75 3.40
CA GLY A 638 7.82 16.69 3.94
C GLY A 638 6.83 16.10 2.93
N GLU A 639 6.17 16.96 2.14
CA GLU A 639 5.30 16.53 1.03
C GLU A 639 6.07 15.66 0.02
N ILE A 640 7.29 16.05 -0.34
CA ILE A 640 8.15 15.31 -1.27
C ILE A 640 8.62 13.98 -0.66
N ALA A 641 9.07 13.98 0.60
CA ALA A 641 9.56 12.79 1.29
C ALA A 641 8.47 11.71 1.40
N ALA A 642 7.26 12.09 1.81
CA ALA A 642 6.11 11.19 1.85
C ALA A 642 5.77 10.64 0.44
N ARG A 643 5.75 11.51 -0.58
CA ARG A 643 5.42 11.08 -1.95
C ARG A 643 6.47 10.15 -2.56
N LEU A 644 7.75 10.36 -2.26
CA LEU A 644 8.84 9.46 -2.67
C LEU A 644 8.72 8.07 -2.00
N SER A 645 8.26 8.01 -0.75
CA SER A 645 7.98 6.76 -0.03
C SER A 645 6.84 5.96 -0.68
N GLU A 646 5.72 6.63 -1.00
CA GLU A 646 4.62 6.03 -1.76
C GLU A 646 5.07 5.49 -3.11
N LEU A 647 5.81 6.29 -3.88
CA LEU A 647 6.28 5.94 -5.23
C LEU A 647 7.25 4.75 -5.21
N GLY A 648 8.14 4.66 -4.22
CA GLY A 648 9.05 3.53 -4.06
C GLY A 648 8.31 2.21 -3.79
N ASN A 649 7.29 2.23 -2.94
CA ASN A 649 6.42 1.06 -2.71
C ASN A 649 5.54 0.72 -3.93
N GLN A 650 4.98 1.73 -4.61
CA GLN A 650 4.24 1.50 -5.86
C GLN A 650 5.13 0.84 -6.92
N TYR A 651 6.37 1.32 -7.05
CA TYR A 651 7.36 0.79 -7.97
C TYR A 651 7.67 -0.69 -7.70
N SER A 652 7.97 -1.05 -6.44
CA SER A 652 8.34 -2.44 -6.08
C SER A 652 7.17 -3.40 -6.23
N ASN A 653 5.95 -2.98 -5.85
CA ASN A 653 4.73 -3.76 -6.07
C ASN A 653 4.45 -3.98 -7.56
N ASN A 654 4.63 -2.96 -8.42
CA ASN A 654 4.52 -3.10 -9.87
C ASN A 654 5.53 -4.13 -10.43
N VAL A 655 6.77 -4.17 -9.94
CA VAL A 655 7.79 -5.16 -10.37
C VAL A 655 7.45 -6.57 -9.89
N LEU A 656 6.98 -6.74 -8.65
CA LEU A 656 6.52 -8.04 -8.13
C LEU A 656 5.34 -8.57 -8.94
N ASP A 657 4.29 -7.76 -9.07
CA ASP A 657 3.06 -8.13 -9.77
C ASP A 657 3.31 -8.39 -11.27
N ALA A 658 4.22 -7.65 -11.91
CA ALA A 658 4.62 -7.91 -13.30
C ALA A 658 5.49 -9.16 -13.47
N THR A 659 6.22 -9.58 -12.43
CA THR A 659 7.00 -10.84 -12.43
C THR A 659 6.07 -12.04 -12.29
N MET A 660 5.15 -12.00 -11.32
CA MET A 660 4.11 -13.02 -11.12
C MET A 660 3.05 -13.01 -12.25
N GLY A 661 2.89 -11.87 -12.91
CA GLY A 661 1.90 -11.61 -13.97
C GLY A 661 2.20 -12.24 -15.33
N TRP A 662 3.30 -12.97 -15.48
CA TRP A 662 3.63 -13.76 -16.66
C TRP A 662 3.97 -15.19 -16.26
N ASN A 663 3.46 -16.15 -17.03
CA ASN A 663 3.88 -17.53 -16.98
C ASN A 663 3.65 -18.19 -18.34
N LYS A 664 4.39 -19.27 -18.61
CA LYS A 664 4.26 -20.08 -19.82
C LYS A 664 4.18 -21.55 -19.43
N LEU A 665 3.02 -22.16 -19.65
CA LEU A 665 2.86 -23.61 -19.56
C LEU A 665 3.34 -24.22 -20.88
N VAL A 666 4.26 -25.18 -20.78
CA VAL A 666 4.81 -25.95 -21.90
C VAL A 666 4.44 -27.41 -21.70
N THR A 667 3.70 -28.00 -22.66
CA THR A 667 3.17 -29.36 -22.56
C THR A 667 3.96 -30.40 -23.36
N ASP A 668 4.73 -29.96 -24.37
CA ASP A 668 5.70 -30.82 -25.06
C ASP A 668 7.09 -30.59 -24.47
N VAL A 669 7.72 -31.64 -23.95
CA VAL A 669 9.07 -31.55 -23.38
C VAL A 669 10.13 -31.30 -24.45
N ALA A 670 9.85 -31.55 -25.73
CA ALA A 670 10.75 -31.23 -26.84
C ALA A 670 10.98 -29.72 -27.01
N ASP A 671 10.00 -28.87 -26.68
CA ASP A 671 10.16 -27.41 -26.67
C ASP A 671 11.17 -26.93 -25.60
N LEU A 672 11.50 -27.79 -24.63
CA LEU A 672 12.45 -27.56 -23.54
C LEU A 672 13.79 -28.29 -23.75
N ALA A 673 14.12 -28.69 -24.98
CA ALA A 673 15.42 -29.28 -25.31
C ALA A 673 16.59 -28.44 -24.76
N GLY A 674 17.65 -29.11 -24.29
CA GLY A 674 18.82 -28.50 -23.65
C GLY A 674 18.63 -28.15 -22.16
N MET A 675 17.41 -28.03 -21.64
CA MET A 675 17.15 -27.69 -20.24
C MET A 675 17.67 -28.76 -19.26
N PRO A 676 18.30 -28.36 -18.13
CA PRO A 676 18.75 -29.30 -17.10
C PRO A 676 17.61 -30.06 -16.41
N GLU A 677 17.87 -31.28 -15.93
CA GLU A 677 16.90 -32.07 -15.15
C GLU A 677 16.40 -31.30 -13.91
N SER A 678 17.30 -30.55 -13.26
CA SER A 678 17.01 -29.69 -12.11
C SER A 678 15.92 -28.66 -12.42
N ALA A 679 16.08 -27.90 -13.51
CA ALA A 679 15.15 -26.88 -13.96
C ALA A 679 13.84 -27.48 -14.51
N LEU A 680 13.91 -28.61 -15.24
CA LEU A 680 12.73 -29.34 -15.71
C LEU A 680 11.88 -29.84 -14.54
N ALA A 681 12.51 -30.42 -13.51
CA ALA A 681 11.81 -30.88 -12.31
C ALA A 681 11.19 -29.71 -11.53
N ALA A 682 11.87 -28.57 -11.42
CA ALA A 682 11.33 -27.37 -10.80
C ALA A 682 10.12 -26.80 -11.56
N ALA A 683 10.18 -26.70 -12.89
CA ALA A 683 9.07 -26.26 -13.72
C ALA A 683 7.87 -27.23 -13.68
N GLN A 684 8.13 -28.54 -13.61
CA GLN A 684 7.07 -29.55 -13.42
C GLN A 684 6.42 -29.43 -12.04
N ALA A 685 7.21 -29.21 -10.98
CA ALA A 685 6.69 -28.98 -9.63
C ALA A 685 5.85 -27.69 -9.54
N GLN A 686 6.25 -26.62 -10.25
CA GLN A 686 5.43 -25.40 -10.37
C GLN A 686 4.09 -25.64 -11.08
N ALA A 687 4.06 -26.46 -12.15
CA ALA A 687 2.82 -26.83 -12.82
C ALA A 687 1.90 -27.63 -11.89
N GLN A 688 2.44 -28.67 -11.23
CA GLN A 688 1.70 -29.48 -10.25
C GLN A 688 1.14 -28.65 -9.09
N ALA A 689 1.90 -27.68 -8.59
CA ALA A 689 1.47 -26.77 -7.53
C ALA A 689 0.30 -25.85 -7.93
N LYS A 690 0.03 -25.70 -9.23
CA LYS A 690 -1.13 -24.97 -9.79
C LYS A 690 -2.19 -25.89 -10.42
N GLU A 691 -2.15 -27.18 -10.10
CA GLU A 691 -3.07 -28.22 -10.63
C GLU A 691 -3.02 -28.33 -12.18
N GLN A 692 -1.86 -28.08 -12.79
CA GLN A 692 -1.60 -28.14 -14.23
C GLN A 692 -0.70 -29.31 -14.63
N GLU A 693 -0.93 -29.88 -15.80
CA GLU A 693 -0.07 -30.89 -16.43
C GLU A 693 0.92 -30.22 -17.40
N GLY A 694 2.20 -30.62 -17.34
CA GLY A 694 3.29 -30.06 -18.15
C GLY A 694 4.38 -29.41 -17.28
N TYR A 695 5.01 -28.38 -17.83
CA TYR A 695 6.09 -27.61 -17.22
C TYR A 695 5.72 -26.14 -17.20
N LEU A 696 5.68 -25.50 -16.03
CA LEU A 696 5.36 -24.09 -15.88
C LEU A 696 6.64 -23.27 -15.73
N LEU A 697 6.78 -22.23 -16.55
CA LEU A 697 7.88 -21.27 -16.49
C LEU A 697 7.38 -19.91 -15.97
N THR A 698 8.19 -19.22 -15.17
CA THR A 698 7.89 -17.90 -14.57
C THR A 698 9.07 -16.93 -14.76
N LEU A 699 8.88 -15.64 -14.48
CA LEU A 699 9.96 -14.64 -14.59
C LEU A 699 10.87 -14.54 -13.36
N ASP A 700 10.75 -15.47 -12.41
CA ASP A 700 11.65 -15.61 -11.28
C ASP A 700 13.02 -16.14 -11.75
N ILE A 701 14.13 -15.64 -11.18
CA ILE A 701 15.49 -15.98 -11.63
C ILE A 701 15.74 -17.50 -11.76
N PRO A 702 15.34 -18.37 -10.81
CA PRO A 702 15.51 -19.82 -10.94
C PRO A 702 14.75 -20.48 -12.11
N SER A 703 13.72 -19.83 -12.67
CA SER A 703 13.00 -20.32 -13.86
C SER A 703 13.52 -19.64 -15.13
N TYR A 704 13.78 -18.33 -15.07
CA TYR A 704 14.28 -17.52 -16.16
C TYR A 704 15.69 -17.88 -16.61
N LEU A 705 16.66 -17.94 -15.69
CA LEU A 705 18.06 -18.08 -16.04
C LEU A 705 18.36 -19.43 -16.74
N PRO A 706 17.84 -20.60 -16.30
CA PRO A 706 18.08 -21.85 -17.00
C PRO A 706 17.56 -21.86 -18.45
N VAL A 707 16.43 -21.21 -18.73
CA VAL A 707 15.93 -21.09 -20.12
C VAL A 707 16.88 -20.24 -20.97
N MET A 708 17.37 -19.12 -20.43
CA MET A 708 18.29 -18.24 -21.14
C MET A 708 19.67 -18.86 -21.38
N THR A 709 20.13 -19.72 -20.48
CA THR A 709 21.48 -20.31 -20.49
C THR A 709 21.54 -21.67 -21.21
N TYR A 710 20.49 -22.49 -21.12
CA TYR A 710 20.56 -23.89 -21.55
C TYR A 710 19.52 -24.31 -22.60
N CYS A 711 18.36 -23.65 -22.70
CA CYS A 711 17.31 -24.11 -23.61
C CYS A 711 17.71 -23.87 -25.07
N ASP A 712 17.77 -24.95 -25.87
CA ASP A 712 18.16 -24.89 -27.28
C ASP A 712 17.12 -24.12 -28.14
N ASN A 713 15.85 -24.07 -27.68
CA ASN A 713 14.73 -23.38 -28.34
C ASN A 713 14.86 -21.85 -28.29
N GLN A 714 15.47 -21.28 -29.33
CA GLN A 714 15.69 -19.82 -29.47
C GLN A 714 14.39 -18.99 -29.39
N ALA A 715 13.27 -19.50 -29.91
CA ALA A 715 12.00 -18.76 -29.87
C ALA A 715 11.46 -18.62 -28.44
N LEU A 716 11.62 -19.67 -27.62
CA LEU A 716 11.30 -19.61 -26.19
C LEU A 716 12.26 -18.67 -25.43
N ARG A 717 13.56 -18.68 -25.77
CA ARG A 717 14.53 -17.70 -25.24
C ARG A 717 14.13 -16.26 -25.58
N GLU A 718 13.71 -15.96 -26.81
CA GLU A 718 13.24 -14.61 -27.17
C GLU A 718 11.97 -14.24 -26.39
N GLU A 719 10.95 -15.11 -26.36
CA GLU A 719 9.68 -14.83 -25.67
C GLU A 719 9.91 -14.49 -24.19
N MET A 720 10.75 -15.29 -23.52
CA MET A 720 11.02 -15.15 -22.09
C MET A 720 11.96 -13.97 -21.80
N TYR A 721 13.01 -13.77 -22.60
CA TYR A 721 13.88 -12.58 -22.53
C TYR A 721 13.11 -11.29 -22.72
N ARG A 722 12.17 -11.28 -23.68
CA ARG A 722 11.28 -10.15 -23.96
C ARG A 722 10.37 -9.88 -22.77
N ALA A 723 9.69 -10.90 -22.25
CA ALA A 723 8.81 -10.77 -21.08
C ALA A 723 9.57 -10.28 -19.83
N TYR A 724 10.75 -10.83 -19.54
CA TYR A 724 11.61 -10.42 -18.42
C TYR A 724 12.11 -8.98 -18.54
N SER A 725 12.55 -8.60 -19.76
CA SER A 725 13.14 -7.29 -20.06
C SER A 725 12.13 -6.16 -20.27
N THR A 726 10.83 -6.45 -20.21
CA THR A 726 9.73 -5.47 -20.26
C THR A 726 8.77 -5.54 -19.08
N ARG A 727 9.17 -6.14 -17.96
CA ARG A 727 8.39 -6.11 -16.71
C ARG A 727 8.11 -4.67 -16.27
N ALA A 728 6.92 -4.46 -15.71
CA ALA A 728 6.45 -3.18 -15.15
C ALA A 728 6.58 -1.97 -16.12
N SER A 729 6.27 -2.15 -17.41
CA SER A 729 6.55 -1.13 -18.44
C SER A 729 5.42 -0.91 -19.46
N ASP A 730 5.64 0.04 -20.36
CA ASP A 730 4.87 0.32 -21.58
C ASP A 730 5.01 -0.76 -22.67
N GLN A 731 5.81 -1.83 -22.46
CA GLN A 731 6.16 -2.82 -23.48
C GLN A 731 5.85 -4.28 -23.09
N GLY A 732 5.77 -5.12 -24.13
CA GLY A 732 5.65 -6.58 -23.99
C GLY A 732 4.28 -7.09 -23.52
N PRO A 733 4.19 -8.31 -22.97
CA PRO A 733 2.93 -9.05 -22.82
C PRO A 733 1.95 -8.46 -21.79
N ASN A 734 2.42 -7.60 -20.88
CA ASN A 734 1.62 -6.90 -19.87
C ASN A 734 1.74 -5.36 -19.99
N ALA A 735 2.03 -4.85 -21.20
CA ALA A 735 2.23 -3.44 -21.48
C ALA A 735 1.16 -2.52 -20.85
N GLY A 736 1.58 -1.46 -20.15
CA GLY A 736 0.70 -0.45 -19.56
C GLY A 736 -0.07 -0.88 -18.30
N LYS A 737 -0.02 -2.15 -17.90
CA LYS A 737 -0.80 -2.69 -16.76
C LYS A 737 -0.19 -2.36 -15.39
N TRP A 738 1.13 -2.31 -15.33
CA TRP A 738 1.94 -2.05 -14.13
C TRP A 738 3.09 -1.10 -14.47
N ASP A 739 2.82 -0.10 -15.32
CA ASP A 739 3.86 0.72 -15.93
C ASP A 739 4.52 1.69 -14.94
N ASN A 740 5.83 1.50 -14.72
CA ASN A 740 6.68 2.37 -13.91
C ASN A 740 7.19 3.62 -14.65
N SER A 741 6.89 3.81 -15.94
CA SER A 741 7.27 5.03 -16.69
C SER A 741 6.89 6.35 -15.98
N PRO A 742 5.62 6.58 -15.57
CA PRO A 742 5.26 7.79 -14.82
C PRO A 742 5.88 7.81 -13.41
N VAL A 743 5.98 6.66 -12.75
CA VAL A 743 6.51 6.51 -11.38
C VAL A 743 7.96 6.96 -11.30
N MET A 744 8.83 6.47 -12.20
CA MET A 744 10.24 6.88 -12.27
C MET A 744 10.42 8.36 -12.63
N ALA A 745 9.57 8.89 -13.53
CA ALA A 745 9.63 10.30 -13.92
C ALA A 745 9.26 11.23 -12.75
N GLU A 746 8.24 10.86 -11.96
CA GLU A 746 7.87 11.59 -10.74
C GLU A 746 8.97 11.48 -9.67
N ILE A 747 9.54 10.29 -9.46
CA ILE A 747 10.67 10.08 -8.52
C ILE A 747 11.87 11.00 -8.86
N LEU A 748 12.28 11.06 -10.13
CA LEU A 748 13.44 11.87 -10.53
C LEU A 748 13.18 13.38 -10.37
N ALA A 749 11.98 13.84 -10.74
CA ALA A 749 11.58 15.24 -10.54
C ALA A 749 11.59 15.63 -9.06
N LEU A 750 10.96 14.81 -8.21
CA LEU A 750 10.87 15.02 -6.76
C LEU A 750 12.25 14.94 -6.08
N ARG A 751 13.13 14.03 -6.50
CA ARG A 751 14.51 13.94 -5.99
C ARG A 751 15.33 15.19 -6.32
N HIS A 752 15.20 15.71 -7.55
CA HIS A 752 15.85 16.95 -7.93
C HIS A 752 15.28 18.15 -7.14
N GLU A 753 13.95 18.26 -6.99
CA GLU A 753 13.32 19.32 -6.19
C GLU A 753 13.78 19.29 -4.73
N LEU A 754 13.82 18.10 -4.10
CA LEU A 754 14.32 17.92 -2.73
C LEU A 754 15.79 18.33 -2.57
N ALA A 755 16.64 18.01 -3.55
CA ALA A 755 18.05 18.43 -3.53
C ALA A 755 18.18 19.96 -3.64
N GLN A 756 17.43 20.59 -4.56
CA GLN A 756 17.41 22.03 -4.75
C GLN A 756 16.87 22.78 -3.52
N LEU A 757 15.84 22.26 -2.84
CA LEU A 757 15.35 22.83 -1.57
C LEU A 757 16.43 22.86 -0.49
N LEU A 758 17.25 21.80 -0.41
CA LEU A 758 18.38 21.69 0.52
C LEU A 758 19.64 22.47 0.05
N GLY A 759 19.60 23.15 -1.09
CA GLY A 759 20.74 23.92 -1.62
C GLY A 759 21.80 23.09 -2.36
N PHE A 760 21.49 21.85 -2.75
CA PHE A 760 22.37 21.02 -3.58
C PHE A 760 22.04 21.15 -5.07
N ASP A 761 23.07 21.28 -5.92
CA ASP A 761 22.92 21.39 -7.38
C ASP A 761 22.21 20.18 -8.03
N SER A 762 22.33 18.99 -7.41
CA SER A 762 21.68 17.77 -7.89
C SER A 762 21.47 16.75 -6.77
N TYR A 763 20.64 15.73 -7.03
CA TYR A 763 20.43 14.65 -6.06
C TYR A 763 21.69 13.81 -5.84
N ALA A 764 22.61 13.78 -6.81
CA ALA A 764 23.92 13.16 -6.59
C ALA A 764 24.71 13.84 -5.47
N TYR A 765 24.80 15.18 -5.45
CA TYR A 765 25.42 15.91 -4.33
C TYR A 765 24.75 15.61 -2.98
N LYS A 766 23.40 15.60 -2.93
CA LYS A 766 22.64 15.24 -1.72
C LYS A 766 22.94 13.81 -1.26
N SER A 767 23.09 12.87 -2.20
CA SER A 767 23.37 11.46 -1.92
C SER A 767 24.82 11.20 -1.49
N LEU A 768 25.77 12.03 -1.93
CA LEU A 768 27.18 11.95 -1.51
C LEU A 768 27.43 12.52 -0.11
N ALA A 769 26.57 13.40 0.41
CA ALA A 769 26.72 13.99 1.74
C ALA A 769 26.75 12.98 2.91
N THR A 770 26.43 11.70 2.67
CA THR A 770 26.52 10.59 3.64
C THR A 770 27.41 9.43 3.15
N LYS A 771 28.32 9.68 2.21
CA LYS A 771 29.18 8.68 1.54
C LYS A 771 30.67 9.08 1.62
N MET A 772 31.57 8.19 1.19
CA MET A 772 33.03 8.42 1.14
C MET A 772 33.45 9.28 -0.05
N ALA A 773 32.81 9.11 -1.21
CA ALA A 773 33.08 9.92 -2.39
C ALA A 773 32.63 11.38 -2.16
N LYS A 774 33.51 12.34 -2.46
CA LYS A 774 33.40 13.74 -2.01
C LYS A 774 32.54 14.59 -2.92
N ASP A 775 32.53 14.29 -4.20
CA ASP A 775 31.82 15.04 -5.23
C ASP A 775 31.43 14.13 -6.43
N PRO A 776 30.46 14.54 -7.26
CA PRO A 776 30.00 13.74 -8.40
C PRO A 776 31.05 13.52 -9.49
N GLN A 777 32.04 14.40 -9.63
CA GLN A 777 33.09 14.22 -10.65
C GLN A 777 34.01 13.07 -10.26
N GLN A 778 34.35 12.94 -8.96
CA GLN A 778 35.14 11.81 -8.45
C GLN A 778 34.51 10.44 -8.80
N VAL A 779 33.18 10.32 -8.70
CA VAL A 779 32.44 9.09 -9.04
C VAL A 779 32.38 8.87 -10.55
N LEU A 780 32.10 9.93 -11.33
CA LEU A 780 32.05 9.85 -12.79
C LEU A 780 33.42 9.50 -13.39
N ASP A 781 34.51 10.05 -12.85
CA ASP A 781 35.88 9.75 -13.27
C ASP A 781 36.26 8.31 -12.93
N PHE A 782 35.93 7.82 -11.72
CA PHE A 782 36.15 6.42 -11.32
C PHE A 782 35.45 5.44 -12.28
N LEU A 783 34.14 5.60 -12.48
CA LEU A 783 33.36 4.75 -13.38
C LEU A 783 33.86 4.86 -14.83
N THR A 784 34.22 6.05 -15.28
CA THR A 784 34.67 6.29 -16.66
C THR A 784 36.09 5.80 -16.91
N ASP A 785 36.97 5.76 -15.90
CA ASP A 785 38.30 5.16 -16.03
C ASP A 785 38.26 3.63 -16.05
N LEU A 786 37.49 3.02 -15.13
CA LEU A 786 37.27 1.57 -15.13
C LEU A 786 36.62 1.10 -16.44
N ALA A 787 35.70 1.89 -17.00
CA ALA A 787 35.14 1.65 -18.33
C ALA A 787 36.20 1.70 -19.46
N LYS A 788 37.13 2.67 -19.46
CA LYS A 788 38.21 2.72 -20.46
C LYS A 788 39.09 1.47 -20.43
N ARG A 789 39.41 0.97 -19.23
CA ARG A 789 40.26 -0.23 -19.02
C ARG A 789 39.55 -1.52 -19.41
N ALA A 790 38.29 -1.70 -19.02
CA ALA A 790 37.54 -2.92 -19.28
C ALA A 790 37.08 -3.05 -20.76
N ARG A 791 36.73 -1.93 -21.42
CA ARG A 791 36.05 -1.95 -22.73
C ARG A 791 36.82 -2.68 -23.85
N PRO A 792 38.14 -2.49 -24.05
CA PRO A 792 38.90 -3.22 -25.07
C PRO A 792 38.90 -4.74 -24.87
N GLN A 793 38.90 -5.20 -23.61
CA GLN A 793 38.81 -6.62 -23.30
C GLN A 793 37.39 -7.15 -23.53
N GLY A 794 36.35 -6.43 -23.12
CA GLY A 794 34.96 -6.82 -23.37
C GLY A 794 34.59 -6.86 -24.86
N GLU A 795 35.12 -5.95 -25.68
CA GLU A 795 34.97 -5.99 -27.15
C GLU A 795 35.62 -7.26 -27.74
N LYS A 796 36.77 -7.67 -27.22
CA LYS A 796 37.47 -8.91 -27.60
C LYS A 796 36.70 -10.16 -27.15
N GLU A 797 36.22 -10.20 -25.91
CA GLU A 797 35.42 -11.31 -25.36
C GLU A 797 34.15 -11.55 -26.20
N LEU A 798 33.42 -10.50 -26.58
CA LEU A 798 32.26 -10.61 -27.48
C LEU A 798 32.64 -11.00 -28.91
N ALA A 799 33.79 -10.55 -29.42
CA ALA A 799 34.29 -10.99 -30.73
C ALA A 799 34.65 -12.50 -30.73
N GLN A 800 35.24 -13.00 -29.64
CA GLN A 800 35.51 -14.43 -29.45
C GLN A 800 34.22 -15.24 -29.35
N LEU A 801 33.19 -14.73 -28.66
CA LEU A 801 31.87 -15.35 -28.59
C LEU A 801 31.19 -15.47 -29.97
N ARG A 802 31.19 -14.38 -30.75
CA ARG A 802 30.65 -14.37 -32.13
C ARG A 802 31.41 -15.32 -33.06
N ALA A 803 32.75 -15.34 -32.99
CA ALA A 803 33.57 -16.23 -33.81
C ALA A 803 33.27 -17.71 -33.51
N PHE A 804 33.10 -18.06 -32.24
CA PHE A 804 32.71 -19.40 -31.79
C PHE A 804 31.30 -19.80 -32.25
N ALA A 805 30.30 -18.94 -32.04
CA ALA A 805 28.92 -19.22 -32.45
C ALA A 805 28.80 -19.43 -33.98
N LYS A 806 29.59 -18.67 -34.76
CA LYS A 806 29.70 -18.85 -36.21
C LYS A 806 30.43 -20.14 -36.60
N ALA A 807 31.52 -20.49 -35.92
CA ALA A 807 32.34 -21.67 -36.26
C ALA A 807 31.63 -23.00 -35.92
N GLU A 808 31.10 -23.13 -34.70
CA GLU A 808 30.56 -24.39 -34.18
C GLU A 808 29.06 -24.57 -34.49
N PHE A 809 28.30 -23.48 -34.65
CA PHE A 809 26.84 -23.51 -34.82
C PHE A 809 26.33 -22.80 -36.08
N GLY A 810 27.20 -22.20 -36.90
CA GLY A 810 26.81 -21.49 -38.12
C GLY A 810 26.05 -20.18 -37.89
N VAL A 811 26.07 -19.62 -36.68
CA VAL A 811 25.31 -18.41 -36.34
C VAL A 811 26.11 -17.13 -36.65
N ASP A 812 25.68 -16.41 -37.69
CA ASP A 812 26.33 -15.16 -38.14
C ASP A 812 26.06 -13.95 -37.23
N GLU A 813 24.89 -13.89 -36.58
CA GLU A 813 24.48 -12.78 -35.71
C GLU A 813 23.90 -13.30 -34.40
N LEU A 814 24.42 -12.80 -33.27
CA LEU A 814 23.92 -13.12 -31.92
C LEU A 814 22.93 -12.05 -31.46
N GLN A 815 21.69 -12.45 -31.18
CA GLN A 815 20.70 -11.58 -30.56
C GLN A 815 20.88 -11.52 -29.03
N PRO A 816 20.28 -10.54 -28.33
CA PRO A 816 20.45 -10.39 -26.87
C PRO A 816 20.01 -11.61 -26.04
N TRP A 817 19.09 -12.42 -26.56
CA TRP A 817 18.62 -13.68 -25.96
C TRP A 817 19.47 -14.92 -26.31
N ASP A 818 20.52 -14.73 -27.11
CA ASP A 818 21.48 -15.78 -27.49
C ASP A 818 22.78 -15.70 -26.70
N ILE A 819 23.09 -14.54 -26.10
CA ILE A 819 24.37 -14.28 -25.44
C ILE A 819 24.65 -15.29 -24.31
N ALA A 820 23.74 -15.43 -23.34
CA ALA A 820 23.92 -16.37 -22.23
C ALA A 820 24.08 -17.82 -22.72
N TYR A 821 23.23 -18.24 -23.65
CA TYR A 821 23.25 -19.57 -24.25
C TYR A 821 24.59 -19.89 -24.95
N TYR A 822 25.07 -19.05 -25.86
CA TYR A 822 26.35 -19.30 -26.52
C TYR A 822 27.56 -19.07 -25.61
N SER A 823 27.47 -18.19 -24.60
CA SER A 823 28.51 -18.05 -23.58
C SER A 823 28.66 -19.33 -22.77
N GLU A 824 27.56 -20.00 -22.41
CA GLU A 824 27.61 -21.30 -21.74
C GLU A 824 28.19 -22.39 -22.66
N LYS A 825 27.72 -22.51 -23.91
CA LYS A 825 28.30 -23.48 -24.86
C LYS A 825 29.80 -23.19 -25.11
N GLN A 826 30.25 -21.93 -25.08
CA GLN A 826 31.66 -21.55 -25.20
C GLN A 826 32.46 -21.85 -23.93
N LYS A 827 31.92 -21.59 -22.73
CA LYS A 827 32.53 -21.97 -21.44
C LYS A 827 32.76 -23.48 -21.40
N GLN A 828 31.75 -24.25 -21.80
CA GLN A 828 31.82 -25.71 -21.95
C GLN A 828 32.88 -26.15 -22.98
N HIS A 829 32.95 -25.53 -24.16
CA HIS A 829 33.96 -25.88 -25.17
C HIS A 829 35.40 -25.54 -24.74
N LEU A 830 35.64 -24.37 -24.14
CA LEU A 830 36.97 -23.90 -23.76
C LEU A 830 37.52 -24.57 -22.50
N TYR A 831 36.65 -24.84 -21.51
CA TYR A 831 37.05 -25.30 -20.18
C TYR A 831 36.52 -26.69 -19.82
N SER A 832 35.66 -27.30 -20.65
CA SER A 832 35.04 -28.61 -20.38
C SER A 832 34.32 -28.68 -19.02
N ILE A 833 33.61 -27.59 -18.68
CA ILE A 833 32.85 -27.44 -17.43
C ILE A 833 31.53 -26.67 -17.66
N SER A 834 30.49 -27.04 -16.91
CA SER A 834 29.21 -26.31 -16.78
C SER A 834 28.77 -26.23 -15.32
N ASP A 835 27.86 -25.30 -15.02
CA ASP A 835 27.43 -25.08 -13.64
C ASP A 835 26.57 -26.25 -13.13
N GLU A 836 25.86 -26.94 -14.03
CA GLU A 836 25.12 -28.18 -13.71
C GLU A 836 26.02 -29.40 -13.48
N GLN A 837 27.27 -29.41 -13.96
CA GLN A 837 28.27 -30.42 -13.56
C GLN A 837 28.82 -30.16 -12.15
N LEU A 838 28.90 -28.89 -11.75
CA LEU A 838 29.30 -28.46 -10.41
C LEU A 838 28.17 -28.62 -9.38
N ARG A 839 26.92 -28.40 -9.79
CA ARG A 839 25.72 -28.36 -8.94
C ARG A 839 25.54 -29.54 -7.98
N PRO A 840 25.81 -30.81 -8.35
CA PRO A 840 25.78 -31.95 -7.41
C PRO A 840 26.76 -31.84 -6.23
N TYR A 841 27.82 -31.02 -6.34
CA TYR A 841 28.83 -30.79 -5.32
C TYR A 841 28.53 -29.60 -4.40
N PHE A 842 27.45 -28.84 -4.64
CA PHE A 842 27.04 -27.73 -3.78
C PHE A 842 25.62 -27.93 -3.19
N PRO A 843 25.34 -29.03 -2.47
CA PRO A 843 24.10 -29.13 -1.69
C PRO A 843 24.10 -28.11 -0.54
N GLU A 844 22.95 -27.51 -0.25
CA GLU A 844 22.80 -26.44 0.76
C GLU A 844 23.55 -26.70 2.07
N ASN A 845 23.35 -27.87 2.67
CA ASN A 845 23.94 -28.20 3.96
C ASN A 845 25.47 -28.23 3.92
N LYS A 846 26.10 -28.52 2.77
CA LYS A 846 27.55 -28.38 2.59
C LYS A 846 27.94 -26.91 2.52
N ALA A 847 27.34 -26.15 1.60
CA ALA A 847 27.65 -24.74 1.39
C ALA A 847 27.49 -23.89 2.67
N VAL A 848 26.37 -24.06 3.38
CA VAL A 848 26.07 -23.39 4.67
C VAL A 848 27.04 -23.84 5.77
N SER A 849 27.40 -25.14 5.85
CA SER A 849 28.39 -25.60 6.83
C SER A 849 29.81 -25.10 6.53
N GLY A 850 30.18 -24.97 5.26
CA GLY A 850 31.47 -24.46 4.82
C GLY A 850 31.62 -22.97 5.07
N LEU A 851 30.56 -22.18 4.83
CA LEU A 851 30.49 -20.78 5.24
C LEU A 851 30.80 -20.61 6.74
N PHE A 852 30.17 -21.42 7.61
CA PHE A 852 30.43 -21.38 9.04
C PHE A 852 31.85 -21.83 9.41
N GLU A 853 32.43 -22.80 8.70
CA GLU A 853 33.81 -23.25 8.93
C GLU A 853 34.85 -22.22 8.45
N VAL A 854 34.62 -21.49 7.35
CA VAL A 854 35.44 -20.33 6.95
C VAL A 854 35.43 -19.28 8.06
N VAL A 855 34.24 -18.86 8.48
CA VAL A 855 34.01 -17.84 9.50
C VAL A 855 34.60 -18.23 10.86
N LYS A 856 34.54 -19.52 11.21
CA LYS A 856 35.19 -20.08 12.40
C LYS A 856 36.71 -20.01 12.31
N ARG A 857 37.32 -20.28 11.15
CA ARG A 857 38.78 -20.20 10.96
C ARG A 857 39.32 -18.78 11.02
N ILE A 858 38.68 -17.83 10.35
CA ILE A 858 39.21 -16.46 10.26
C ILE A 858 38.83 -15.59 11.47
N TYR A 859 37.62 -15.77 12.05
CA TYR A 859 37.11 -14.93 13.15
C TYR A 859 36.90 -15.65 14.50
N GLY A 860 37.09 -16.97 14.58
CA GLY A 860 36.81 -17.74 15.80
C GLY A 860 35.31 -17.92 16.09
N ILE A 861 34.42 -17.58 15.14
CA ILE A 861 32.97 -17.56 15.36
C ILE A 861 32.31 -18.87 14.94
N THR A 862 31.53 -19.47 15.85
CA THR A 862 30.78 -20.73 15.62
C THR A 862 29.28 -20.46 15.58
N ALA A 863 28.62 -20.87 14.49
CA ALA A 863 27.16 -20.86 14.39
C ALA A 863 26.52 -22.08 15.06
N LYS A 864 25.34 -21.91 15.67
CA LYS A 864 24.50 -22.98 16.22
C LYS A 864 23.05 -22.77 15.80
N GLU A 865 22.40 -23.80 15.25
CA GLU A 865 21.02 -23.73 14.79
C GLU A 865 20.02 -23.87 15.95
N ARG A 866 18.89 -23.16 15.88
CA ARG A 866 17.75 -23.27 16.80
C ARG A 866 16.45 -23.46 16.04
N THR A 867 15.59 -24.33 16.56
CA THR A 867 14.31 -24.72 15.96
C THR A 867 13.10 -24.37 16.83
N ASP A 868 13.33 -23.68 17.95
CA ASP A 868 12.31 -23.22 18.92
C ASP A 868 11.92 -21.74 18.71
N VAL A 869 12.14 -21.20 17.51
CA VAL A 869 11.94 -19.80 17.13
C VAL A 869 10.73 -19.68 16.19
N ASP A 870 9.91 -18.63 16.38
CA ASP A 870 8.77 -18.33 15.50
C ASP A 870 9.26 -17.78 14.15
N VAL A 871 8.68 -18.27 13.05
CA VAL A 871 9.10 -18.00 11.66
C VAL A 871 7.91 -17.85 10.73
N TRP A 872 8.05 -17.02 9.70
CA TRP A 872 6.98 -16.74 8.73
C TRP A 872 6.72 -17.85 7.71
N HIS A 873 7.70 -18.73 7.46
CA HIS A 873 7.63 -19.82 6.48
C HIS A 873 8.42 -21.04 6.98
N PRO A 874 7.98 -22.30 6.77
CA PRO A 874 8.61 -23.49 7.37
C PRO A 874 9.99 -23.87 6.79
N GLU A 875 10.45 -23.19 5.75
CA GLU A 875 11.81 -23.34 5.19
C GLU A 875 12.81 -22.34 5.78
N VAL A 876 12.36 -21.46 6.69
CA VAL A 876 13.24 -20.48 7.37
C VAL A 876 13.96 -21.15 8.52
N ARG A 877 15.29 -21.00 8.55
CA ARG A 877 16.17 -21.52 9.60
C ARG A 877 16.62 -20.36 10.50
N PHE A 878 16.96 -20.62 11.76
CA PHE A 878 17.47 -19.60 12.69
C PHE A 878 18.75 -20.07 13.37
N PHE A 879 19.72 -19.16 13.51
CA PHE A 879 21.05 -19.47 14.04
C PHE A 879 21.54 -18.40 15.02
N GLU A 880 22.37 -18.83 15.96
CA GLU A 880 23.09 -17.99 16.92
C GLU A 880 24.60 -18.09 16.70
N LEU A 881 25.28 -16.94 16.66
CA LEU A 881 26.73 -16.85 16.49
C LEU A 881 27.42 -16.69 17.86
N TYR A 882 28.41 -17.54 18.13
CA TYR A 882 29.19 -17.54 19.37
C TYR A 882 30.68 -17.35 19.08
N ASP A 883 31.41 -16.64 19.93
CA ASP A 883 32.88 -16.57 19.85
C ASP A 883 33.60 -17.68 20.65
N GLU A 884 34.93 -17.64 20.64
CA GLU A 884 35.82 -18.61 21.30
C GLU A 884 35.67 -18.63 22.84
N HIS A 885 35.03 -17.62 23.43
CA HIS A 885 34.65 -17.59 24.85
C HIS A 885 33.22 -18.11 25.09
N ASN A 886 32.54 -18.54 24.02
CA ASN A 886 31.14 -18.93 23.99
C ASN A 886 30.19 -17.78 24.43
N GLU A 887 30.57 -16.52 24.20
CA GLU A 887 29.61 -15.39 24.30
C GLU A 887 28.71 -15.38 23.05
N LEU A 888 27.41 -15.11 23.23
CA LEU A 888 26.51 -14.81 22.11
C LEU A 888 26.93 -13.47 21.48
N ARG A 889 27.26 -13.48 20.19
CA ARG A 889 27.64 -12.31 19.40
C ARG A 889 26.40 -11.64 18.78
N GLY A 890 25.63 -12.41 18.03
CA GLY A 890 24.38 -12.03 17.37
C GLY A 890 23.64 -13.26 16.84
N SER A 891 22.53 -13.04 16.12
CA SER A 891 21.68 -14.12 15.58
C SER A 891 21.13 -13.77 14.21
N PHE A 892 20.67 -14.77 13.44
CA PHE A 892 20.04 -14.52 12.14
C PHE A 892 18.96 -15.53 11.76
N TYR A 893 17.99 -15.04 11.00
CA TYR A 893 17.09 -15.85 10.18
C TYR A 893 17.68 -16.06 8.78
N LEU A 894 17.46 -17.25 8.19
CA LEU A 894 17.94 -17.61 6.86
C LEU A 894 16.77 -18.11 5.99
N ASP A 895 16.47 -17.39 4.90
CA ASP A 895 15.33 -17.66 3.99
C ASP A 895 15.82 -17.74 2.54
N LEU A 896 16.30 -18.93 2.14
CA LEU A 896 17.13 -19.09 0.94
C LEU A 896 16.37 -19.10 -0.39
N TYR A 897 15.13 -19.60 -0.44
CA TYR A 897 14.55 -20.03 -1.73
C TYR A 897 13.52 -19.07 -2.34
N ALA A 898 13.37 -19.12 -3.66
CA ALA A 898 12.34 -18.39 -4.40
C ALA A 898 10.93 -18.96 -4.22
N ARG A 899 9.92 -18.08 -4.21
CA ARG A 899 8.48 -18.43 -4.13
C ARG A 899 7.61 -17.26 -4.55
N GLU A 900 6.36 -17.53 -4.92
CA GLU A 900 5.34 -16.48 -5.10
C GLU A 900 5.21 -15.62 -3.83
N HIS A 901 4.86 -14.35 -4.01
CA HIS A 901 4.74 -13.36 -2.92
C HIS A 901 6.02 -13.02 -2.15
N LYS A 902 7.20 -13.48 -2.62
CA LYS A 902 8.52 -13.03 -2.16
C LYS A 902 9.15 -12.12 -3.23
N ARG A 903 9.73 -11.00 -2.80
CA ARG A 903 10.58 -10.11 -3.63
C ARG A 903 11.77 -10.90 -4.17
N GLY A 904 12.08 -10.75 -5.46
CA GLY A 904 13.27 -11.35 -6.09
C GLY A 904 14.59 -10.67 -5.71
N GLY A 905 15.71 -11.32 -6.06
CA GLY A 905 17.07 -10.91 -5.70
C GLY A 905 17.58 -11.60 -4.43
N ALA A 906 18.62 -11.05 -3.81
CA ALA A 906 19.04 -11.39 -2.45
C ALA A 906 19.19 -10.09 -1.64
N TRP A 907 19.12 -10.17 -0.31
CA TRP A 907 19.44 -9.08 0.61
C TRP A 907 19.57 -9.53 2.07
N MET A 908 20.40 -8.80 2.81
CA MET A 908 20.41 -8.69 4.27
C MET A 908 19.52 -7.52 4.71
N ASP A 909 18.90 -7.65 5.89
CA ASP A 909 17.99 -6.66 6.49
C ASP A 909 18.03 -6.79 8.02
N ASP A 910 17.80 -5.72 8.78
CA ASP A 910 17.95 -5.74 10.24
C ASP A 910 16.65 -6.08 10.99
N CYS A 911 16.74 -7.02 11.92
CA CYS A 911 15.64 -7.45 12.79
C CYS A 911 15.71 -6.76 14.16
N VAL A 912 16.93 -6.62 14.68
CA VAL A 912 17.26 -5.94 15.94
C VAL A 912 18.68 -5.37 15.84
N GLY A 913 18.90 -4.11 16.23
CA GLY A 913 20.24 -3.51 16.35
C GLY A 913 20.92 -3.81 17.70
N GLN A 914 22.27 -3.85 17.72
CA GLN A 914 23.00 -3.93 19.00
C GLN A 914 23.01 -2.57 19.70
N MET A 915 22.57 -2.55 20.96
CA MET A 915 22.48 -1.34 21.77
C MET A 915 22.67 -1.67 23.25
N ARG A 916 23.42 -0.84 23.98
CA ARG A 916 23.37 -0.82 25.45
C ARG A 916 22.22 0.07 25.89
N LYS A 917 21.43 -0.40 26.86
CA LYS A 917 20.29 0.33 27.42
C LYS A 917 20.65 1.02 28.75
N LEU A 918 19.82 1.96 29.22
CA LEU A 918 20.00 2.71 30.47
C LEU A 918 20.13 1.81 31.71
N ASP A 919 19.55 0.60 31.69
CA ASP A 919 19.70 -0.39 32.76
C ASP A 919 21.07 -1.14 32.73
N GLY A 920 21.93 -0.79 31.77
CA GLY A 920 23.24 -1.40 31.54
C GLY A 920 23.21 -2.67 30.68
N SER A 921 22.02 -3.22 30.38
CA SER A 921 21.87 -4.42 29.56
C SER A 921 22.33 -4.19 28.12
N LEU A 922 22.84 -5.25 27.48
CA LEU A 922 23.27 -5.23 26.08
C LEU A 922 22.28 -6.02 25.23
N GLN A 923 21.47 -5.30 24.45
CA GLN A 923 20.65 -5.88 23.39
C GLN A 923 21.56 -6.42 22.29
N LYS A 924 21.32 -7.65 21.86
CA LYS A 924 22.12 -8.33 20.83
C LYS A 924 21.54 -8.13 19.43
N PRO A 925 22.37 -8.03 18.38
CA PRO A 925 21.92 -7.80 17.03
C PRO A 925 21.29 -9.06 16.43
N VAL A 926 20.22 -8.87 15.65
CA VAL A 926 19.57 -9.93 14.88
C VAL A 926 19.42 -9.49 13.43
N ALA A 927 19.75 -10.37 12.48
CA ALA A 927 19.63 -10.13 11.04
C ALA A 927 18.54 -11.01 10.38
N TYR A 928 18.02 -10.58 9.24
CA TYR A 928 17.42 -11.44 8.23
C TYR A 928 18.42 -11.60 7.08
N LEU A 929 18.56 -12.81 6.56
CA LEU A 929 19.36 -13.14 5.38
C LEU A 929 18.48 -13.85 4.35
N THR A 930 18.22 -13.17 3.24
CA THR A 930 17.19 -13.57 2.27
C THR A 930 17.80 -13.76 0.89
N CYS A 931 17.62 -14.94 0.29
CA CYS A 931 18.03 -15.24 -1.08
C CYS A 931 16.83 -15.71 -1.91
N ASN A 932 17.00 -15.93 -3.21
CA ASN A 932 15.94 -16.49 -4.08
C ASN A 932 16.49 -17.68 -4.91
N PHE A 933 17.08 -18.65 -4.22
CA PHE A 933 17.66 -19.85 -4.79
C PHE A 933 16.63 -20.92 -5.18
N ASN A 934 17.11 -21.94 -5.87
CA ASN A 934 16.37 -23.15 -6.20
C ASN A 934 15.95 -23.93 -4.93
N ARG A 935 14.70 -24.44 -4.92
CA ARG A 935 14.13 -25.25 -3.83
C ARG A 935 14.54 -26.72 -3.92
N PRO A 936 14.44 -27.50 -2.83
CA PRO A 936 14.43 -28.97 -2.89
C PRO A 936 13.27 -29.47 -3.77
N VAL A 937 13.52 -30.45 -4.65
CA VAL A 937 12.52 -31.02 -5.57
C VAL A 937 12.64 -32.54 -5.60
N ASN A 938 11.51 -33.25 -5.70
CA ASN A 938 11.43 -34.71 -5.81
C ASN A 938 12.20 -35.50 -4.72
N GLY A 939 12.38 -34.91 -3.53
CA GLY A 939 13.13 -35.50 -2.42
C GLY A 939 14.66 -35.36 -2.51
N LYS A 940 15.20 -34.78 -3.60
CA LYS A 940 16.59 -34.32 -3.65
C LYS A 940 16.74 -33.06 -2.78
N PRO A 941 17.89 -32.84 -2.12
CA PRO A 941 18.16 -31.58 -1.39
C PRO A 941 18.21 -30.38 -2.36
N ALA A 942 18.18 -29.16 -1.83
CA ALA A 942 18.52 -27.99 -2.63
C ALA A 942 19.99 -28.08 -3.08
N LEU A 943 20.21 -27.99 -4.40
CA LEU A 943 21.54 -28.01 -5.03
C LEU A 943 21.78 -26.65 -5.68
N PHE A 944 22.84 -25.96 -5.27
CA PHE A 944 23.15 -24.61 -5.70
C PHE A 944 24.10 -24.59 -6.92
N THR A 945 23.95 -23.58 -7.77
CA THR A 945 25.04 -23.18 -8.67
C THR A 945 26.17 -22.53 -7.86
N HIS A 946 27.34 -22.33 -8.47
CA HIS A 946 28.45 -21.63 -7.81
C HIS A 946 28.08 -20.17 -7.49
N ASP A 947 27.38 -19.48 -8.39
CA ASP A 947 26.82 -18.14 -8.16
C ASP A 947 25.83 -18.08 -6.97
N GLU A 948 24.99 -19.10 -6.78
CA GLU A 948 24.10 -19.20 -5.61
C GLU A 948 24.94 -19.35 -4.31
N VAL A 949 26.10 -20.02 -4.34
CA VAL A 949 27.04 -20.07 -3.20
C VAL A 949 27.76 -18.74 -2.97
N ILE A 950 28.20 -18.05 -4.02
CA ILE A 950 28.79 -16.69 -3.94
C ILE A 950 27.78 -15.73 -3.30
N THR A 951 26.53 -15.73 -3.78
CA THR A 951 25.44 -14.92 -3.22
C THR A 951 25.22 -15.20 -1.73
N LEU A 952 25.27 -16.47 -1.31
CA LEU A 952 25.15 -16.85 0.11
C LEU A 952 26.27 -16.24 0.98
N PHE A 953 27.51 -16.21 0.46
CA PHE A 953 28.65 -15.60 1.17
C PHE A 953 28.56 -14.07 1.18
N HIS A 954 28.12 -13.45 0.08
CA HIS A 954 27.86 -12.01 -0.04
C HIS A 954 26.90 -11.53 1.06
N GLU A 955 25.68 -12.10 1.13
CA GLU A 955 24.69 -11.72 2.14
C GLU A 955 25.20 -11.98 3.56
N PHE A 956 25.92 -13.08 3.77
CA PHE A 956 26.50 -13.38 5.09
C PHE A 956 27.58 -12.37 5.51
N GLY A 957 28.28 -11.73 4.57
CA GLY A 957 29.23 -10.66 4.86
C GLY A 957 28.56 -9.40 5.43
N HIS A 958 27.42 -8.97 4.87
CA HIS A 958 26.57 -7.94 5.51
C HIS A 958 26.07 -8.42 6.88
N GLY A 959 25.61 -9.67 6.96
CA GLY A 959 25.15 -10.30 8.21
C GLY A 959 26.23 -10.27 9.31
N LEU A 960 27.48 -10.54 8.97
CA LEU A 960 28.63 -10.48 9.87
C LEU A 960 28.94 -9.05 10.32
N HIS A 961 28.84 -8.06 9.43
CA HIS A 961 29.06 -6.65 9.77
C HIS A 961 28.02 -6.17 10.81
N HIS A 962 26.77 -6.61 10.69
CA HIS A 962 25.73 -6.36 11.69
C HIS A 962 25.94 -7.17 12.99
N MET A 963 26.15 -8.49 12.87
CA MET A 963 26.13 -9.41 14.01
C MET A 963 27.39 -9.43 14.87
N LEU A 964 28.56 -9.10 14.30
CA LEU A 964 29.83 -9.14 15.03
C LEU A 964 30.25 -7.81 15.63
N THR A 965 29.48 -6.74 15.40
CA THR A 965 29.78 -5.40 15.91
C THR A 965 30.08 -5.41 17.42
N ARG A 966 31.03 -4.56 17.85
CA ARG A 966 31.33 -4.29 19.27
C ARG A 966 30.80 -2.93 19.71
N ILE A 967 30.25 -2.14 18.79
CA ILE A 967 29.59 -0.87 19.08
C ILE A 967 28.23 -1.15 19.73
N ASP A 968 27.93 -0.46 20.82
CA ASP A 968 26.67 -0.54 21.56
C ASP A 968 25.88 0.79 21.56
N THR A 969 26.29 1.73 20.72
CA THR A 969 25.63 3.00 20.42
C THR A 969 24.78 2.86 19.15
N ALA A 970 23.46 2.77 19.28
CA ALA A 970 22.54 2.33 18.22
C ALA A 970 22.75 3.01 16.85
N GLY A 971 22.78 4.34 16.79
CA GLY A 971 22.88 5.11 15.53
C GLY A 971 24.18 4.94 14.73
N VAL A 972 25.16 4.21 15.26
CA VAL A 972 26.44 3.85 14.59
C VAL A 972 26.80 2.36 14.79
N SER A 973 25.81 1.54 15.15
CA SER A 973 25.97 0.12 15.50
C SER A 973 25.59 -0.82 14.35
N GLY A 974 26.32 -1.93 14.21
CA GLY A 974 26.18 -2.84 13.07
C GLY A 974 26.47 -2.10 11.76
N ILE A 975 25.54 -2.16 10.80
CA ILE A 975 25.60 -1.39 9.55
C ILE A 975 25.11 0.07 9.69
N SER A 976 24.55 0.48 10.83
CA SER A 976 24.04 1.84 11.04
C SER A 976 25.17 2.86 10.99
N GLY A 977 24.92 4.00 10.33
CA GLY A 977 25.89 5.10 10.20
C GLY A 977 27.09 4.81 9.28
N VAL A 978 27.18 3.61 8.68
CA VAL A 978 28.22 3.25 7.70
C VAL A 978 27.94 3.96 6.37
N PRO A 979 28.92 4.66 5.76
CA PRO A 979 28.83 5.18 4.40
C PRO A 979 28.39 4.12 3.37
N TRP A 980 27.42 4.46 2.51
CA TRP A 980 26.79 3.49 1.61
C TRP A 980 27.71 2.98 0.49
N ASP A 981 28.85 3.62 0.24
CA ASP A 981 29.93 3.16 -0.63
C ASP A 981 31.04 2.39 0.11
N ALA A 982 30.82 2.08 1.39
CA ALA A 982 31.62 1.14 2.19
C ALA A 982 30.81 -0.08 2.70
N VAL A 983 29.47 -0.04 2.68
CA VAL A 983 28.63 -1.12 3.26
C VAL A 983 28.78 -2.47 2.56
N GLU A 984 29.18 -2.44 1.28
CA GLU A 984 29.42 -3.59 0.40
C GLU A 984 30.82 -4.22 0.59
N LEU A 985 31.75 -3.59 1.33
CA LEU A 985 33.08 -4.15 1.54
C LEU A 985 33.00 -5.53 2.23
N PRO A 986 32.29 -5.72 3.36
CA PRO A 986 32.21 -7.03 4.01
C PRO A 986 31.48 -8.11 3.21
N SER A 987 30.49 -7.76 2.37
CA SER A 987 29.77 -8.71 1.52
C SER A 987 30.69 -9.24 0.42
N GLN A 988 31.22 -8.34 -0.42
CA GLN A 988 32.11 -8.68 -1.53
C GLN A 988 33.44 -9.30 -1.05
N PHE A 989 33.91 -8.96 0.15
CA PHE A 989 35.09 -9.58 0.74
C PHE A 989 34.88 -11.08 1.00
N MET A 990 33.72 -11.49 1.54
CA MET A 990 33.43 -12.90 1.85
C MET A 990 33.35 -13.78 0.59
N GLU A 991 32.93 -13.25 -0.56
CA GLU A 991 32.83 -13.97 -1.83
C GLU A 991 34.15 -14.63 -2.28
N ASN A 992 35.31 -14.07 -1.89
CA ASN A 992 36.61 -14.56 -2.33
C ASN A 992 36.87 -16.01 -1.88
N TRP A 993 36.40 -16.42 -0.69
CA TRP A 993 36.53 -17.82 -0.21
C TRP A 993 35.75 -18.83 -1.07
N CYS A 994 34.77 -18.40 -1.88
CA CYS A 994 34.11 -19.27 -2.85
C CYS A 994 35.03 -19.65 -4.02
N TRP A 995 36.19 -19.02 -4.17
CA TRP A 995 37.18 -19.30 -5.23
C TRP A 995 38.44 -19.99 -4.72
N GLU A 996 38.61 -20.17 -3.41
CA GLU A 996 39.85 -20.70 -2.86
C GLU A 996 39.83 -22.24 -2.76
N PRO A 997 40.81 -22.97 -3.34
CA PRO A 997 40.85 -24.44 -3.34
C PRO A 997 40.66 -25.07 -1.95
N GLU A 998 41.34 -24.51 -0.95
CA GLU A 998 41.38 -25.03 0.42
C GLU A 998 40.05 -24.78 1.17
N ALA A 999 39.28 -23.78 0.75
CA ALA A 999 37.94 -23.49 1.26
C ALA A 999 36.89 -24.35 0.53
N LEU A 1000 36.97 -24.40 -0.80
CA LEU A 1000 36.13 -25.22 -1.66
C LEU A 1000 36.16 -26.71 -1.28
N ALA A 1001 37.30 -27.22 -0.81
CA ALA A 1001 37.46 -28.58 -0.30
C ALA A 1001 36.51 -28.96 0.86
N PHE A 1002 35.92 -27.98 1.57
CA PHE A 1002 34.92 -28.23 2.63
C PHE A 1002 33.59 -27.48 2.45
N ILE A 1003 33.54 -26.43 1.60
CA ILE A 1003 32.28 -25.82 1.12
C ILE A 1003 31.54 -26.79 0.17
N SER A 1004 32.26 -27.64 -0.56
CA SER A 1004 31.70 -28.61 -1.52
C SER A 1004 31.66 -30.05 -1.01
N GLY A 1005 30.99 -30.91 -1.78
CA GLY A 1005 30.97 -32.37 -1.64
C GLY A 1005 29.71 -32.96 -2.28
N HIS A 1006 29.87 -34.04 -3.04
CA HIS A 1006 28.79 -34.64 -3.83
C HIS A 1006 27.60 -35.10 -2.97
N TYR A 1007 26.38 -34.68 -3.32
CA TYR A 1007 25.22 -34.83 -2.43
C TYR A 1007 24.82 -36.27 -2.10
N GLU A 1008 25.15 -37.25 -2.95
CA GLU A 1008 24.83 -38.67 -2.73
C GLU A 1008 25.94 -39.48 -2.07
N THR A 1009 27.21 -39.12 -2.31
CA THR A 1009 28.37 -39.94 -1.95
C THR A 1009 29.29 -39.28 -0.91
N GLY A 1010 29.19 -37.97 -0.73
CA GLY A 1010 30.06 -37.20 0.16
C GLY A 1010 31.47 -36.93 -0.38
N GLU A 1011 31.83 -37.49 -1.54
CA GLU A 1011 33.12 -37.30 -2.21
C GLU A 1011 33.40 -35.81 -2.50
N PRO A 1012 34.66 -35.35 -2.38
CA PRO A 1012 35.02 -33.95 -2.66
C PRO A 1012 34.83 -33.61 -4.14
N LEU A 1013 34.77 -32.31 -4.46
CA LEU A 1013 34.86 -31.84 -5.84
C LEU A 1013 36.15 -32.36 -6.49
N PRO A 1014 36.10 -33.12 -7.61
CA PRO A 1014 37.28 -33.66 -8.26
C PRO A 1014 38.26 -32.57 -8.66
N GLN A 1015 39.55 -32.81 -8.43
CA GLN A 1015 40.64 -31.86 -8.73
C GLN A 1015 40.57 -31.32 -10.18
N GLU A 1016 40.24 -32.17 -11.16
CA GLU A 1016 40.08 -31.76 -12.56
C GLU A 1016 38.91 -30.79 -12.78
N LEU A 1017 37.79 -30.94 -12.06
CA LEU A 1017 36.65 -30.01 -12.13
C LEU A 1017 36.96 -28.70 -11.39
N LEU A 1018 37.68 -28.77 -10.25
CA LEU A 1018 38.16 -27.60 -9.54
C LEU A 1018 39.12 -26.77 -10.41
N GLU A 1019 40.13 -27.38 -11.03
CA GLU A 1019 41.06 -26.71 -11.92
C GLU A 1019 40.36 -26.03 -13.11
N LYS A 1020 39.36 -26.68 -13.71
CA LYS A 1020 38.54 -26.10 -14.78
C LYS A 1020 37.68 -24.94 -14.31
N MET A 1021 37.08 -25.03 -13.12
CA MET A 1021 36.29 -23.94 -12.52
C MET A 1021 37.15 -22.70 -12.26
N LEU A 1022 38.35 -22.90 -11.73
CA LEU A 1022 39.30 -21.81 -11.47
C LEU A 1022 39.87 -21.21 -12.77
N ALA A 1023 40.12 -22.03 -13.79
CA ALA A 1023 40.50 -21.55 -15.12
C ALA A 1023 39.37 -20.74 -15.80
N ALA A 1024 38.10 -21.06 -15.49
CA ALA A 1024 36.92 -20.36 -15.99
C ALA A 1024 36.52 -19.12 -15.15
N LYS A 1025 37.09 -18.89 -13.96
CA LYS A 1025 36.72 -17.79 -13.03
C LYS A 1025 36.55 -16.43 -13.72
N ASN A 1026 37.48 -16.08 -14.62
CA ASN A 1026 37.51 -14.78 -15.30
C ASN A 1026 36.99 -14.85 -16.76
N TYR A 1027 36.21 -15.88 -17.11
CA TYR A 1027 35.56 -15.97 -18.41
C TYR A 1027 34.51 -14.87 -18.56
N GLN A 1028 34.65 -14.02 -19.59
CA GLN A 1028 33.79 -12.86 -19.86
C GLN A 1028 33.72 -11.82 -18.71
N ALA A 1029 34.74 -11.77 -17.85
CA ALA A 1029 34.80 -10.86 -16.72
C ALA A 1029 34.76 -9.37 -17.12
N ALA A 1030 35.35 -8.99 -18.26
CA ALA A 1030 35.26 -7.61 -18.72
C ALA A 1030 33.86 -7.26 -19.25
N MET A 1031 33.19 -8.18 -19.95
CA MET A 1031 31.76 -8.04 -20.31
C MET A 1031 30.86 -7.88 -19.07
N PHE A 1032 31.12 -8.62 -17.98
CA PHE A 1032 30.42 -8.47 -16.70
C PHE A 1032 30.66 -7.08 -16.07
N ILE A 1033 31.92 -6.65 -15.92
CA ILE A 1033 32.25 -5.33 -15.36
C ILE A 1033 31.64 -4.19 -16.18
N LEU A 1034 31.64 -4.28 -17.52
CA LEU A 1034 31.00 -3.30 -18.39
C LEU A 1034 29.48 -3.21 -18.20
N ARG A 1035 28.83 -4.31 -17.77
CA ARG A 1035 27.41 -4.31 -17.42
C ARG A 1035 27.15 -3.65 -16.06
N GLN A 1036 27.99 -3.90 -15.06
CA GLN A 1036 27.90 -3.18 -13.78
C GLN A 1036 28.18 -1.68 -13.94
N LEU A 1037 29.08 -1.32 -14.85
CA LEU A 1037 29.33 0.07 -15.27
C LEU A 1037 28.14 0.70 -16.03
N GLU A 1038 27.43 -0.06 -16.87
CA GLU A 1038 26.19 0.40 -17.52
C GLU A 1038 25.17 0.83 -16.46
N PHE A 1039 24.98 0.01 -15.41
CA PHE A 1039 24.08 0.32 -14.30
C PHE A 1039 24.55 1.49 -13.43
N GLY A 1040 25.85 1.51 -13.06
CA GLY A 1040 26.43 2.56 -12.20
C GLY A 1040 26.41 3.94 -12.85
N LEU A 1041 26.82 4.04 -14.12
CA LEU A 1041 26.73 5.29 -14.89
C LEU A 1041 25.28 5.71 -15.12
N PHE A 1042 24.37 4.76 -15.34
CA PHE A 1042 22.95 5.04 -15.57
C PHE A 1042 22.28 5.67 -14.35
N ASP A 1043 22.42 5.05 -13.18
CA ASP A 1043 21.96 5.63 -11.91
C ASP A 1043 22.57 7.02 -11.66
N PHE A 1044 23.89 7.13 -11.77
CA PHE A 1044 24.58 8.32 -11.32
C PHE A 1044 24.36 9.51 -12.26
N ARG A 1045 24.41 9.31 -13.59
CA ARG A 1045 24.08 10.38 -14.57
C ARG A 1045 22.62 10.82 -14.45
N LEU A 1046 21.66 9.91 -14.25
CA LEU A 1046 20.25 10.30 -14.06
C LEU A 1046 20.03 11.26 -12.88
N HIS A 1047 20.77 11.07 -11.78
CA HIS A 1047 20.61 11.89 -10.58
C HIS A 1047 21.54 13.12 -10.54
N ALA A 1048 22.63 13.11 -11.31
CA ALA A 1048 23.57 14.23 -11.42
C ALA A 1048 23.18 15.24 -12.52
N GLU A 1049 22.63 14.76 -13.65
CA GLU A 1049 22.40 15.57 -14.87
C GLU A 1049 20.93 15.94 -15.11
N TYR A 1050 20.01 15.55 -14.20
CA TYR A 1050 18.57 15.83 -14.34
C TYR A 1050 18.28 17.33 -14.52
N LYS A 1051 17.40 17.64 -15.47
CA LYS A 1051 17.02 19.01 -15.84
C LYS A 1051 15.50 19.12 -16.02
N PRO A 1052 14.78 19.85 -15.14
CA PRO A 1052 13.32 19.92 -15.16
C PRO A 1052 12.72 20.33 -16.51
N GLU A 1053 13.36 21.23 -17.25
CA GLU A 1053 12.89 21.72 -18.55
C GLU A 1053 13.00 20.69 -19.69
N GLN A 1054 13.65 19.54 -19.43
CA GLN A 1054 13.90 18.49 -20.41
C GLN A 1054 13.17 17.18 -20.10
N GLY A 1055 12.52 17.09 -18.93
CA GLY A 1055 11.93 15.87 -18.42
C GLY A 1055 12.96 14.79 -18.04
N ALA A 1056 12.46 13.61 -17.69
CA ALA A 1056 13.27 12.56 -17.05
C ALA A 1056 14.28 11.84 -17.97
N LYS A 1057 14.11 11.90 -19.31
CA LYS A 1057 15.05 11.38 -20.33
C LYS A 1057 15.63 9.97 -20.07
N ILE A 1058 14.86 9.09 -19.44
CA ILE A 1058 15.36 7.84 -18.85
C ILE A 1058 15.95 6.91 -19.92
N LEU A 1059 15.26 6.75 -21.05
CA LEU A 1059 15.70 5.84 -22.11
C LEU A 1059 16.78 6.48 -23.01
N GLU A 1060 16.77 7.80 -23.12
CA GLU A 1060 17.75 8.61 -23.84
C GLU A 1060 19.12 8.59 -23.14
N THR A 1061 19.16 8.91 -21.85
CA THR A 1061 20.37 8.81 -21.00
C THR A 1061 20.94 7.40 -21.03
N LEU A 1062 20.08 6.36 -20.96
CA LEU A 1062 20.53 4.99 -21.12
C LEU A 1062 21.11 4.69 -22.51
N ALA A 1063 20.48 5.20 -23.58
CA ALA A 1063 20.95 5.02 -24.95
C ALA A 1063 22.25 5.76 -25.26
N GLU A 1064 22.59 6.82 -24.51
CA GLU A 1064 23.92 7.44 -24.52
C GLU A 1064 24.96 6.55 -23.84
N ILE A 1065 24.67 6.11 -22.61
CA ILE A 1065 25.60 5.32 -21.78
C ILE A 1065 25.92 3.98 -22.45
N LYS A 1066 24.93 3.33 -23.07
CA LYS A 1066 25.17 2.12 -23.87
C LYS A 1066 26.15 2.33 -25.01
N LYS A 1067 26.17 3.49 -25.68
CA LYS A 1067 27.17 3.79 -26.73
C LYS A 1067 28.58 3.96 -26.15
N GLN A 1068 28.68 4.41 -24.89
CA GLN A 1068 29.93 4.59 -24.19
C GLN A 1068 30.51 3.26 -23.67
N VAL A 1069 29.72 2.43 -22.98
CA VAL A 1069 30.25 1.25 -22.24
C VAL A 1069 29.73 -0.12 -22.70
N ALA A 1070 28.53 -0.21 -23.27
CA ALA A 1070 27.94 -1.52 -23.59
C ALA A 1070 28.54 -2.10 -24.88
N VAL A 1071 29.21 -3.25 -24.76
CA VAL A 1071 29.73 -3.99 -25.92
C VAL A 1071 28.67 -4.91 -26.53
N VAL A 1072 27.77 -5.44 -25.70
CA VAL A 1072 26.61 -6.24 -26.14
C VAL A 1072 25.48 -5.29 -26.59
N PRO A 1073 24.98 -5.39 -27.84
CA PRO A 1073 23.81 -4.63 -28.28
C PRO A 1073 22.57 -4.98 -27.45
N GLY A 1074 21.78 -3.97 -27.07
CA GLY A 1074 20.50 -4.15 -26.38
C GLY A 1074 19.32 -3.68 -27.25
N PRO A 1075 18.13 -4.27 -27.10
CA PRO A 1075 16.97 -3.89 -27.91
C PRO A 1075 16.41 -2.51 -27.51
N THR A 1076 15.91 -1.76 -28.50
CA THR A 1076 15.26 -0.45 -28.30
C THR A 1076 13.94 -0.54 -27.53
N TRP A 1077 13.27 -1.70 -27.57
CA TRP A 1077 12.09 -2.01 -26.78
C TRP A 1077 12.40 -2.46 -25.35
N GLY A 1078 13.68 -2.64 -24.98
CA GLY A 1078 14.08 -3.03 -23.63
C GLY A 1078 13.74 -1.97 -22.57
N ARG A 1079 13.38 -2.43 -21.36
CA ARG A 1079 12.88 -1.59 -20.25
C ARG A 1079 13.45 -2.03 -18.89
N PHE A 1080 14.74 -2.36 -18.83
CA PHE A 1080 15.37 -2.68 -17.54
C PHE A 1080 15.20 -1.58 -16.47
N PRO A 1081 15.20 -0.26 -16.78
CA PRO A 1081 15.01 0.78 -15.78
C PRO A 1081 13.74 0.60 -14.96
N HIS A 1082 12.66 0.12 -15.57
CA HIS A 1082 11.36 -0.15 -14.95
C HIS A 1082 11.35 -1.30 -13.94
N ALA A 1083 12.41 -2.12 -13.91
CA ALA A 1083 12.63 -3.21 -12.95
C ALA A 1083 13.93 -3.05 -12.14
N PHE A 1084 14.63 -1.92 -12.24
CA PHE A 1084 15.86 -1.62 -11.50
C PHE A 1084 15.60 -1.12 -10.07
N SER A 1085 15.04 -1.99 -9.23
CA SER A 1085 14.55 -1.64 -7.88
C SER A 1085 15.61 -1.04 -6.94
N HIS A 1086 16.90 -1.32 -7.14
CA HIS A 1086 17.99 -0.75 -6.34
C HIS A 1086 17.92 0.77 -6.20
N ILE A 1087 17.54 1.47 -7.28
CA ILE A 1087 17.60 2.94 -7.35
C ILE A 1087 16.23 3.60 -7.27
N PHE A 1088 15.14 2.91 -7.62
CA PHE A 1088 13.78 3.47 -7.57
C PHE A 1088 12.97 3.02 -6.34
N ALA A 1089 13.35 1.90 -5.71
CA ALA A 1089 12.68 1.33 -4.53
C ALA A 1089 13.68 0.73 -3.52
N GLY A 1090 14.87 1.34 -3.43
CA GLY A 1090 15.98 0.90 -2.58
C GLY A 1090 16.98 2.04 -2.30
N GLY A 1091 18.01 1.76 -1.51
CA GLY A 1091 18.96 2.77 -1.00
C GLY A 1091 19.99 3.31 -1.99
N TYR A 1092 20.11 2.72 -3.19
CA TYR A 1092 21.23 2.94 -4.11
C TYR A 1092 21.01 4.11 -5.10
N ALA A 1093 20.07 5.02 -4.83
CA ALA A 1093 19.83 6.18 -5.69
C ALA A 1093 21.01 7.17 -5.66
N ALA A 1094 21.63 7.42 -6.82
CA ALA A 1094 22.95 8.05 -6.92
C ALA A 1094 23.98 7.35 -6.02
N GLY A 1095 23.99 6.02 -6.09
CA GLY A 1095 24.69 5.13 -5.18
C GLY A 1095 24.90 3.71 -5.72
N TYR A 1096 24.45 3.36 -6.93
CA TYR A 1096 24.73 2.03 -7.48
C TYR A 1096 26.24 1.84 -7.80
N TYR A 1097 26.99 2.93 -7.90
CA TYR A 1097 28.45 2.89 -8.00
C TYR A 1097 29.12 2.22 -6.78
N SER A 1098 28.43 2.17 -5.62
CA SER A 1098 28.92 1.56 -4.38
C SER A 1098 29.46 0.14 -4.58
N TYR A 1099 28.79 -0.68 -5.40
CA TYR A 1099 29.24 -2.05 -5.66
C TYR A 1099 30.64 -2.12 -6.27
N LEU A 1100 30.95 -1.28 -7.27
CA LEU A 1100 32.28 -1.28 -7.90
C LEU A 1100 33.31 -0.53 -7.04
N TRP A 1101 32.88 0.46 -6.26
CA TRP A 1101 33.73 1.21 -5.35
C TRP A 1101 34.21 0.36 -4.16
N ALA A 1102 33.31 -0.43 -3.59
CA ALA A 1102 33.60 -1.34 -2.51
C ALA A 1102 34.29 -2.64 -2.98
N ASP A 1103 34.10 -3.08 -4.23
CA ASP A 1103 34.89 -4.18 -4.82
C ASP A 1103 36.39 -3.87 -4.79
N VAL A 1104 36.79 -2.61 -5.06
CA VAL A 1104 38.17 -2.16 -4.90
C VAL A 1104 38.65 -2.27 -3.44
N LEU A 1105 37.79 -2.00 -2.46
CA LEU A 1105 38.10 -2.22 -1.04
C LEU A 1105 38.20 -3.72 -0.73
N ALA A 1106 37.27 -4.54 -1.23
CA ALA A 1106 37.15 -5.96 -0.93
C ALA A 1106 38.29 -6.78 -1.54
N ALA A 1107 38.61 -6.57 -2.82
CA ALA A 1107 39.70 -7.23 -3.52
C ALA A 1107 41.06 -6.90 -2.86
N ASP A 1108 41.30 -5.64 -2.51
CA ASP A 1108 42.55 -5.22 -1.87
C ASP A 1108 42.63 -5.62 -0.39
N ALA A 1109 41.49 -5.68 0.31
CA ALA A 1109 41.44 -6.29 1.64
C ALA A 1109 41.74 -7.79 1.59
N PHE A 1110 41.23 -8.50 0.58
CA PHE A 1110 41.50 -9.92 0.38
C PHE A 1110 42.93 -10.18 -0.14
N SER A 1111 43.56 -9.26 -0.88
CA SER A 1111 44.96 -9.44 -1.29
C SER A 1111 45.92 -9.52 -0.09
N ARG A 1112 45.56 -8.93 1.06
CA ARG A 1112 46.29 -9.17 2.33
C ARG A 1112 46.19 -10.62 2.80
N PHE A 1113 45.09 -11.32 2.53
CA PHE A 1113 44.94 -12.75 2.77
C PHE A 1113 45.65 -13.61 1.71
N GLU A 1114 45.77 -13.15 0.46
CA GLU A 1114 46.71 -13.79 -0.50
C GLU A 1114 48.18 -13.64 -0.04
N GLU A 1115 48.53 -12.49 0.55
CA GLU A 1115 49.88 -12.17 1.05
C GLU A 1115 50.24 -12.93 2.34
N GLU A 1116 49.29 -13.08 3.27
CA GLU A 1116 49.52 -13.61 4.63
C GLU A 1116 48.93 -15.03 4.86
N GLY A 1117 48.18 -15.57 3.90
CA GLY A 1117 47.49 -16.87 3.94
C GLY A 1117 45.97 -16.75 4.18
N ILE A 1118 45.16 -17.42 3.36
CA ILE A 1118 43.69 -17.25 3.32
C ILE A 1118 42.92 -17.68 4.58
N PHE A 1119 43.57 -18.42 5.48
CA PHE A 1119 43.05 -18.78 6.80
C PHE A 1119 43.92 -18.24 7.95
N ASN A 1120 44.70 -17.18 7.70
CA ASN A 1120 45.50 -16.53 8.73
C ASN A 1120 44.57 -15.88 9.78
N ARG A 1121 44.60 -16.42 11.00
CA ARG A 1121 43.76 -15.99 12.12
C ARG A 1121 44.12 -14.58 12.61
N GLU A 1122 45.38 -14.14 12.45
CA GLU A 1122 45.80 -12.77 12.82
C GLU A 1122 45.27 -11.75 11.80
N THR A 1123 45.33 -12.04 10.51
CA THR A 1123 44.72 -11.23 9.44
C THR A 1123 43.19 -11.19 9.61
N GLY A 1124 42.56 -12.33 9.90
CA GLY A 1124 41.14 -12.44 10.22
C GLY A 1124 40.72 -11.64 11.46
N GLN A 1125 41.49 -11.73 12.56
CA GLN A 1125 41.26 -10.92 13.76
C GLN A 1125 41.46 -9.42 13.46
N SER A 1126 42.46 -9.07 12.66
CA SER A 1126 42.72 -7.69 12.23
C SER A 1126 41.57 -7.10 11.41
N PHE A 1127 40.93 -7.88 10.54
CA PHE A 1127 39.73 -7.47 9.79
C PHE A 1127 38.50 -7.34 10.71
N LEU A 1128 38.31 -8.28 11.64
CA LEU A 1128 37.25 -8.19 12.66
C LEU A 1128 37.39 -6.93 13.52
N ASP A 1129 38.59 -6.66 14.06
CA ASP A 1129 38.85 -5.56 15.00
C ASP A 1129 38.91 -4.17 14.37
N ASN A 1130 39.03 -4.06 13.05
CA ASN A 1130 39.04 -2.79 12.31
C ASN A 1130 37.82 -2.55 11.42
N ILE A 1131 37.19 -3.59 10.86
CA ILE A 1131 36.03 -3.44 9.97
C ILE A 1131 34.76 -3.90 10.71
N LEU A 1132 34.53 -5.21 10.83
CA LEU A 1132 33.25 -5.78 11.27
C LEU A 1132 32.82 -5.33 12.69
N SER A 1133 33.77 -5.12 13.59
CA SER A 1133 33.48 -4.70 14.97
C SER A 1133 33.12 -3.21 15.12
N ARG A 1134 33.38 -2.37 14.10
CA ARG A 1134 33.40 -0.90 14.22
C ARG A 1134 32.16 -0.18 13.71
N GLY A 1135 31.39 -0.78 12.81
CA GLY A 1135 30.20 -0.17 12.22
C GLY A 1135 30.43 1.27 11.75
N GLY A 1136 29.45 2.14 11.95
CA GLY A 1136 29.51 3.55 11.56
C GLY A 1136 30.30 4.48 12.48
N SER A 1137 31.06 3.95 13.46
CA SER A 1137 31.66 4.76 14.55
C SER A 1137 32.91 5.56 14.17
N GLU A 1138 33.58 5.22 13.07
CA GLU A 1138 34.80 5.85 12.56
C GLU A 1138 34.74 5.88 11.00
N GLU A 1139 35.51 6.74 10.34
CA GLU A 1139 35.47 6.84 8.87
C GLU A 1139 36.04 5.58 8.18
N PRO A 1140 35.36 4.96 7.20
CA PRO A 1140 35.80 3.70 6.60
C PRO A 1140 37.18 3.74 5.95
N MET A 1141 37.63 4.89 5.45
CA MET A 1141 38.99 5.04 4.91
C MET A 1141 40.07 4.91 6.00
N GLU A 1142 39.80 5.39 7.22
CA GLU A 1142 40.72 5.21 8.35
C GLU A 1142 40.68 3.77 8.87
N LEU A 1143 39.49 3.17 8.95
CA LEU A 1143 39.30 1.75 9.28
C LEU A 1143 40.06 0.85 8.30
N PHE A 1144 39.92 1.09 7.00
CA PHE A 1144 40.63 0.39 5.94
C PHE A 1144 42.15 0.58 6.05
N LYS A 1145 42.64 1.81 6.25
CA LYS A 1145 44.07 2.08 6.44
C LYS A 1145 44.64 1.36 7.67
N ARG A 1146 43.89 1.24 8.78
CA ARG A 1146 44.33 0.44 9.94
C ARG A 1146 44.41 -1.05 9.65
N PHE A 1147 43.53 -1.58 8.82
CA PHE A 1147 43.57 -2.99 8.40
C PHE A 1147 44.65 -3.29 7.34
N ARG A 1148 44.74 -2.46 6.30
CA ARG A 1148 45.59 -2.71 5.10
C ARG A 1148 46.98 -2.10 5.19
N GLY A 1149 47.19 -1.13 6.08
CA GLY A 1149 48.43 -0.35 6.21
C GLY A 1149 48.59 0.80 5.19
N ARG A 1150 47.66 0.93 4.23
CA ARG A 1150 47.65 1.95 3.17
C ARG A 1150 46.25 2.19 2.63
N GLU A 1151 46.11 3.19 1.76
CA GLU A 1151 44.89 3.44 0.99
C GLU A 1151 44.65 2.35 -0.08
N PRO A 1152 43.39 2.13 -0.51
CA PRO A 1152 43.02 1.05 -1.43
C PRO A 1152 43.54 1.27 -2.86
N GLN A 1153 43.77 0.19 -3.59
CA GLN A 1153 44.34 0.18 -4.94
C GLN A 1153 43.47 -0.60 -5.94
N LEU A 1154 43.00 0.11 -6.99
CA LEU A 1154 42.20 -0.43 -8.09
C LEU A 1154 42.86 -1.64 -8.79
N ASP A 1155 44.20 -1.70 -8.79
CA ASP A 1155 44.95 -2.78 -9.44
C ASP A 1155 44.68 -4.16 -8.81
N ALA A 1156 44.27 -4.23 -7.53
CA ALA A 1156 43.83 -5.49 -6.91
C ALA A 1156 42.55 -6.03 -7.55
N MET A 1157 41.53 -5.18 -7.71
CA MET A 1157 40.29 -5.51 -8.42
C MET A 1157 40.56 -5.91 -9.87
N LEU A 1158 41.37 -5.12 -10.60
CA LEU A 1158 41.74 -5.43 -11.99
C LEU A 1158 42.46 -6.78 -12.11
N LYS A 1159 43.37 -7.10 -11.18
CA LYS A 1159 44.01 -8.42 -11.06
C LYS A 1159 42.96 -9.51 -10.83
N HIS A 1160 42.03 -9.33 -9.90
CA HIS A 1160 41.04 -10.36 -9.53
C HIS A 1160 40.16 -10.75 -10.73
N TYR A 1161 39.64 -9.78 -11.48
CA TYR A 1161 38.87 -10.02 -12.73
C TYR A 1161 39.75 -10.32 -13.95
N GLY A 1162 41.08 -10.34 -13.82
CA GLY A 1162 42.01 -10.59 -14.91
C GLY A 1162 42.03 -9.52 -16.02
N ILE A 1163 41.53 -8.31 -15.72
CA ILE A 1163 41.43 -7.20 -16.67
C ILE A 1163 42.81 -6.56 -16.84
N LYS A 1164 43.34 -6.62 -18.07
CA LYS A 1164 44.63 -6.03 -18.44
C LYS A 1164 44.38 -4.65 -19.04
N GLY A 1165 44.39 -3.63 -18.15
CA GLY A 1165 44.15 -2.22 -18.48
C GLY A 1165 45.25 -1.55 -19.30
#